data_AF-A0A930NNE7-F1
#
_entry.id   AF-A0A930NNE7-F1
#
_cell.length_a   1.000
_cell.length_b   1.000
_cell.length_c   1.000
_cell.angle_alpha   90.00
_cell.angle_beta   90.00
_cell.angle_gamma   90.00
#
_symmetry.space_group_name_H-M   'P 1'
#
loop_
_entity.id
_entity.type
_entity.pdbx_description
1 polymer ?
#
loop_
_entity_poly.entity_id
_entity_poly.type
_entity_poly.pdbx_seq_one_letter_code
_entity_poly.pdbx_strand_id
1 'polypeptide(L)'
;MRKKLFFITILLFILTLPADAVLQEDSLKNSLQVLRHELIAQHLEQTKQLNNSRFITEQVTNQLKEIGDKSAQVSLMLYSQKTDNIFDLTYACQQATELWKDFQTKTRPFHDLITESNEEIARYDSLVNVLSTMYTFGLTQKMKTDRNVCLTLAVSIRRMLKERNDSYQEYIQYYNYSQHQLQALDAYAQKRYAEIQSGIFTNTGDSYFKVLKSVRFRLSQMNTTLSEKYTPNTVVVSQWDVKWIITLFSMILIYGLIAIIINYLSIRFLVTRVMKTNRFEQKSQSFLAKRTCIIMLASVITFSIVLIIIRLFSPSNFVHMACSLLLEYTWMLSVIFASLLLRVEGSQTHNAYRIYYPLIMIGFFVIAFRIVMLPSSVVTLLFTPLLFIDTLWQARMIHKYHKLVPHYDLYFAYISQFVFIFSLISASIGYTMFAVQVIIWWSMQLACILTIAFFKDYLNQYREKHPIKKLSPAKVWLLRFVDIVLIPTALVISFILAIYWATDVFNLSGLTWNLFRANFIDSDKIQISVYSIAVVTILWFIFNYLNLTIRDAIKLYLQRNDPSTAEARATMYINVLQVIVWGSWLLITLGFFKVSSTWLVVVTGGLSTGIGFAMKDILENIYYGISLMAGRIKIGDYIICDGIRGKVSSINYTSTVIDALDGSTIAFQNSQLFTKNYKNMTKNDGYEVGAIQVGVAYGTNVKEVRELLKDAIAKLGITNEKKDIIVRLQSFDDSCITLKILVWLNVLTQGNDIAVIMECIYDTLNNNGIEIPFPQREITIKHQQEI
;
A
#
# COMPACT_ATOMS: atom_id res chain seq x y z
N MET A 1 27.29 -18.90 -0.30
CA MET A 1 25.83 -19.23 -0.34
C MET A 1 25.55 -20.73 -0.48
N ARG A 2 26.30 -21.50 -1.27
CA ARG A 2 26.05 -22.95 -1.47
C ARG A 2 26.01 -23.83 -0.20
N LYS A 3 26.90 -23.63 0.78
CA LYS A 3 26.89 -24.42 2.03
C LYS A 3 25.69 -24.14 2.96
N LYS A 4 25.18 -22.90 2.99
CA LYS A 4 23.97 -22.55 3.75
C LYS A 4 22.71 -23.08 3.07
N LEU A 5 22.66 -23.07 1.73
CA LEU A 5 21.55 -23.67 0.98
C LEU A 5 21.46 -25.18 1.18
N PHE A 6 22.61 -25.87 1.27
CA PHE A 6 22.69 -27.31 1.54
C PHE A 6 22.21 -27.66 2.96
N PHE A 7 22.59 -26.87 3.97
CA PHE A 7 22.08 -27.05 5.33
C PHE A 7 20.59 -26.75 5.44
N ILE A 8 20.11 -25.71 4.75
CA ILE A 8 18.67 -25.36 4.74
C ILE A 8 17.85 -26.43 4.03
N THR A 9 18.37 -27.02 2.94
CA THR A 9 17.69 -28.12 2.22
C THR A 9 17.69 -29.42 3.03
N ILE A 10 18.77 -29.76 3.72
CA ILE A 10 18.80 -30.91 4.67
C ILE A 10 17.85 -30.67 5.85
N LEU A 11 17.83 -29.46 6.41
CA LEU A 11 16.93 -29.11 7.50
C LEU A 11 15.46 -29.16 7.04
N LEU A 12 15.16 -28.69 5.82
CA LEU A 12 13.84 -28.83 5.18
C LEU A 12 13.49 -30.30 4.91
N PHE A 13 14.45 -31.15 4.56
CA PHE A 13 14.23 -32.59 4.37
C PHE A 13 13.95 -33.32 5.70
N ILE A 14 14.62 -32.92 6.78
CA ILE A 14 14.38 -33.44 8.14
C ILE A 14 13.05 -32.91 8.70
N LEU A 15 12.66 -31.67 8.36
CA LEU A 15 11.38 -31.06 8.75
C LEU A 15 10.18 -31.54 7.90
N THR A 16 10.42 -32.18 6.74
CA THR A 16 9.38 -32.78 5.88
C THR A 16 9.23 -34.28 6.10
N LEU A 17 9.91 -34.86 7.09
CA LEU A 17 9.55 -36.18 7.61
C LEU A 17 8.45 -36.03 8.67
N PRO A 18 7.18 -36.19 8.26
CA PRO A 18 6.27 -36.96 9.07
C PRO A 18 5.63 -38.03 8.17
N ALA A 19 5.78 -39.29 8.55
CA ALA A 19 5.02 -40.35 7.93
C ALA A 19 4.81 -41.47 8.95
N ASP A 20 3.79 -41.29 9.79
CA ASP A 20 2.93 -42.41 10.23
C ASP A 20 2.22 -42.96 8.98
N ALA A 21 2.99 -43.48 8.03
CA ALA A 21 2.49 -44.13 6.83
C ALA A 21 2.47 -45.63 7.10
N VAL A 22 1.27 -46.19 7.28
CA VAL A 22 1.08 -47.64 7.27
C VAL A 22 1.27 -48.11 5.82
N LEU A 23 2.48 -48.56 5.51
CA LEU A 23 2.79 -49.23 4.25
C LEU A 23 2.30 -50.68 4.29
N GLN A 24 2.10 -51.28 3.11
CA GLN A 24 1.77 -52.70 3.00
C GLN A 24 2.93 -53.54 3.55
N GLU A 25 2.79 -54.02 4.78
CA GLU A 25 3.74 -54.92 5.42
C GLU A 25 3.87 -56.25 4.65
N ASP A 26 5.07 -56.84 4.66
CA ASP A 26 5.41 -58.08 3.91
C ASP A 26 4.53 -59.29 4.28
N SER A 27 3.82 -59.24 5.42
CA SER A 27 2.91 -60.29 5.84
C SER A 27 1.79 -59.79 6.76
N LEU A 28 0.63 -60.47 6.70
CA LEU A 28 -0.52 -60.24 7.59
C LEU A 28 -0.15 -60.32 9.08
N LYS A 29 0.86 -61.13 9.43
CA LYS A 29 1.35 -61.27 10.81
C LYS A 29 1.97 -59.96 11.28
N ASN A 30 2.82 -59.33 10.46
CA ASN A 30 3.44 -58.05 10.79
C ASN A 30 2.40 -56.93 10.82
N SER A 31 1.47 -56.91 9.86
CA SER A 31 0.37 -55.93 9.84
C SER A 31 -0.48 -55.97 11.12
N LEU A 32 -0.84 -57.17 11.61
CA LEU A 32 -1.61 -57.32 12.86
C LEU A 32 -0.81 -56.90 14.10
N GLN A 33 0.51 -57.09 14.10
CA GLN A 33 1.37 -56.66 15.21
C GLN A 33 1.56 -55.13 15.24
N VAL A 34 1.79 -54.50 14.08
CA VAL A 34 1.89 -53.04 13.95
C VAL A 34 0.57 -52.40 14.35
N LEU A 35 -0.55 -52.90 13.80
CA LEU A 35 -1.89 -52.43 14.17
C LEU A 35 -2.16 -52.58 15.67
N ARG A 36 -1.74 -53.68 16.28
CA ARG A 36 -1.88 -53.88 17.73
C ARG A 36 -1.12 -52.81 18.52
N HIS A 37 0.12 -52.50 18.13
CA HIS A 37 0.94 -51.50 18.82
C HIS A 37 0.31 -50.09 18.69
N GLU A 38 -0.14 -49.74 17.49
CA GLU A 38 -0.80 -48.47 17.21
C GLU A 38 -2.11 -48.34 17.99
N LEU A 39 -2.95 -49.38 18.00
CA LEU A 39 -4.20 -49.39 18.77
C LEU A 39 -3.96 -49.31 20.28
N ILE A 40 -2.88 -49.86 20.81
CA ILE A 40 -2.53 -49.69 22.23
C ILE A 40 -2.15 -48.23 22.51
N ALA A 41 -1.32 -47.62 21.68
CA ALA A 41 -0.93 -46.22 21.83
C ALA A 41 -2.15 -45.29 21.74
N GLN A 42 -3.00 -45.50 20.74
CA GLN A 42 -4.25 -44.76 20.55
C GLN A 42 -5.22 -44.98 21.71
N HIS A 43 -5.37 -46.20 22.22
CA HIS A 43 -6.23 -46.48 23.36
C HIS A 43 -5.79 -45.73 24.62
N LEU A 44 -4.48 -45.67 24.89
CA LEU A 44 -3.92 -44.92 26.02
C LEU A 44 -4.15 -43.41 25.88
N GLU A 45 -3.93 -42.86 24.67
CA GLU A 45 -4.14 -41.44 24.41
C GLU A 45 -5.63 -41.05 24.53
N GLN A 46 -6.53 -41.85 23.95
CA GLN A 46 -7.98 -41.61 24.07
C GLN A 46 -8.47 -41.73 25.52
N THR A 47 -7.92 -42.66 26.31
CA THR A 47 -8.24 -42.78 27.74
C THR A 47 -7.80 -41.52 28.51
N LYS A 48 -6.62 -40.98 28.21
CA LYS A 48 -6.12 -39.74 28.80
C LYS A 48 -6.99 -38.54 28.41
N GLN A 49 -7.39 -38.44 27.14
CA GLN A 49 -8.27 -37.38 26.65
C GLN A 49 -9.67 -37.46 27.27
N LEU A 50 -10.25 -38.67 27.41
CA LEU A 50 -11.53 -38.89 28.05
C LEU A 50 -11.49 -38.49 29.55
N ASN A 51 -10.41 -38.82 30.26
CA ASN A 51 -10.23 -38.39 31.66
C ASN A 51 -10.10 -36.87 31.79
N ASN A 52 -9.38 -36.22 30.87
CA ASN A 52 -9.27 -34.75 30.85
C ASN A 52 -10.57 -34.06 30.43
N SER A 53 -11.44 -34.74 29.67
CA SER A 53 -12.70 -34.16 29.17
C SER A 53 -13.58 -33.65 30.32
N ARG A 54 -13.68 -34.38 31.44
CA ARG A 54 -14.47 -33.99 32.63
C ARG A 54 -14.03 -32.66 33.25
N PHE A 55 -12.74 -32.38 33.24
CA PHE A 55 -12.22 -31.10 33.75
C PHE A 55 -12.55 -29.96 32.78
N ILE A 56 -12.43 -30.20 31.47
CA ILE A 56 -12.81 -29.25 30.43
C ILE A 56 -14.31 -28.96 30.50
N THR A 57 -15.15 -29.98 30.73
CA THR A 57 -16.59 -29.87 30.97
C THR A 57 -16.92 -28.87 32.06
N GLU A 58 -16.30 -29.03 33.23
CA GLU A 58 -16.56 -28.19 34.39
C GLU A 58 -16.10 -26.75 34.13
N GLN A 59 -14.96 -26.56 33.48
CA GLN A 59 -14.48 -25.24 33.09
C GLN A 59 -15.40 -24.54 32.10
N VAL A 60 -15.84 -25.22 31.03
CA VAL A 60 -16.74 -24.66 30.01
C VAL A 60 -18.10 -24.32 30.63
N THR A 61 -18.63 -25.18 31.50
CA THR A 61 -19.91 -24.94 32.18
C THR A 61 -19.83 -23.74 33.12
N ASN A 62 -18.75 -23.63 33.90
CA ASN A 62 -18.53 -22.47 34.78
C ASN A 62 -18.37 -21.17 33.97
N GLN A 63 -17.67 -21.21 32.83
CA GLN A 63 -17.56 -20.06 31.92
C GLN A 63 -18.91 -19.67 31.33
N LEU A 64 -19.71 -20.62 30.84
CA LEU A 64 -21.04 -20.34 30.29
C LEU A 64 -21.99 -19.79 31.36
N LYS A 65 -21.90 -20.29 32.60
CA LYS A 65 -22.66 -19.75 33.73
C LYS A 65 -22.28 -18.31 34.05
N GLU A 66 -20.97 -18.01 34.11
CA GLU A 66 -20.48 -16.65 34.32
C GLU A 66 -20.95 -15.70 33.21
N ILE A 67 -20.94 -16.16 31.95
CA ILE A 67 -21.46 -15.40 30.80
C ILE A 67 -22.97 -15.20 30.91
N GLY A 68 -23.72 -16.21 31.34
CA GLY A 68 -25.16 -16.13 31.58
C GLY A 68 -25.51 -15.12 32.68
N ASP A 69 -24.80 -15.16 33.80
CA ASP A 69 -24.97 -14.21 34.91
C ASP A 69 -24.65 -12.77 34.45
N LYS A 70 -23.57 -12.58 33.69
CA LYS A 70 -23.22 -11.29 33.07
C LYS A 70 -24.26 -10.82 32.06
N SER A 71 -24.77 -11.72 31.23
CA SER A 71 -25.81 -11.43 30.24
C SER A 71 -27.10 -10.95 30.91
N ALA A 72 -27.54 -11.65 31.96
CA ALA A 72 -28.70 -11.24 32.75
C ALA A 72 -28.48 -9.87 33.41
N GLN A 73 -27.30 -9.65 34.01
CA GLN A 73 -26.95 -8.35 34.60
C GLN A 73 -26.99 -7.21 33.58
N VAL A 74 -26.40 -7.41 32.40
CA VAL A 74 -26.37 -6.40 31.33
C VAL A 74 -27.77 -6.16 30.75
N SER A 75 -28.57 -7.21 30.60
CA SER A 75 -29.96 -7.12 30.14
C SER A 75 -30.82 -6.30 31.10
N LEU A 76 -30.75 -6.59 32.41
CA LEU A 76 -31.44 -5.82 33.45
C LEU A 76 -30.98 -4.36 33.48
N MET A 77 -29.67 -4.13 33.37
CA MET A 77 -29.10 -2.79 33.28
C MET A 77 -29.69 -2.03 32.09
N LEU A 78 -29.70 -2.63 30.90
CA LEU A 78 -30.19 -2.01 29.66
C LEU A 78 -31.71 -1.75 29.69
N TYR A 79 -32.48 -2.63 30.32
CA TYR A 79 -33.93 -2.46 30.51
C TYR A 79 -34.26 -1.33 31.49
N SER A 80 -33.49 -1.17 32.57
CA SER A 80 -33.74 -0.15 33.58
C SER A 80 -33.46 1.30 33.14
N GLN A 81 -32.76 1.50 32.02
CA GLN A 81 -32.36 2.84 31.59
C GLN A 81 -33.49 3.63 30.90
N LYS A 82 -33.70 4.86 31.38
CA LYS A 82 -34.55 5.86 30.72
C LYS A 82 -33.85 6.42 29.46
N THR A 83 -34.62 6.75 28.43
CA THR A 83 -34.10 7.31 27.17
C THR A 83 -33.33 8.63 27.36
N ASP A 84 -33.71 9.45 28.34
CA ASP A 84 -33.05 10.73 28.63
C ASP A 84 -31.64 10.59 29.21
N ASN A 85 -31.29 9.41 29.73
CA ASN A 85 -29.97 9.05 30.27
C ASN A 85 -29.09 8.44 29.17
N ILE A 86 -28.82 9.22 28.12
CA ILE A 86 -28.05 8.79 26.94
C ILE A 86 -26.72 8.13 27.35
N PHE A 87 -26.04 8.72 28.34
CA PHE A 87 -24.74 8.23 28.80
C PHE A 87 -24.79 6.85 29.46
N ASP A 88 -25.80 6.57 30.28
CA ASP A 88 -25.95 5.25 30.93
C ASP A 88 -26.37 4.20 29.89
N LEU A 89 -27.23 4.60 28.96
CA LEU A 89 -27.72 3.76 27.88
C LEU A 89 -26.57 3.35 26.93
N THR A 90 -25.68 4.27 26.55
CA THR A 90 -24.53 3.91 25.69
C THR A 90 -23.55 2.98 26.38
N TYR A 91 -23.33 3.14 27.69
CA TYR A 91 -22.52 2.22 28.47
C TYR A 91 -23.13 0.81 28.50
N ALA A 92 -24.42 0.71 28.76
CA ALA A 92 -25.12 -0.57 28.79
C ALA A 92 -25.14 -1.28 27.43
N CYS A 93 -25.35 -0.52 26.34
CA CYS A 93 -25.32 -1.06 24.99
C CYS A 93 -23.91 -1.58 24.61
N GLN A 94 -22.85 -0.89 25.02
CA GLN A 94 -21.48 -1.34 24.77
C GLN A 94 -21.20 -2.65 25.50
N GLN A 95 -21.57 -2.75 26.78
CA GLN A 95 -21.37 -3.97 27.55
C GLN A 95 -22.08 -5.17 26.92
N ALA A 96 -23.29 -4.98 26.40
CA ALA A 96 -24.02 -6.01 25.66
C ALA A 96 -23.26 -6.46 24.40
N THR A 97 -22.80 -5.50 23.61
CA THR A 97 -22.08 -5.76 22.35
C THR A 97 -20.72 -6.43 22.60
N GLU A 98 -19.99 -5.99 23.63
CA GLU A 98 -18.71 -6.56 24.03
C GLU A 98 -18.86 -7.99 24.54
N LEU A 99 -19.89 -8.26 25.35
CA LEU A 99 -20.17 -9.61 25.85
C LEU A 99 -20.46 -10.59 24.70
N TRP A 100 -21.21 -10.16 23.69
CA TRP A 100 -21.45 -10.94 22.48
C TRP A 100 -20.18 -11.20 21.68
N LYS A 101 -19.34 -10.17 21.50
CA LYS A 101 -18.06 -10.29 20.80
C LYS A 101 -17.10 -11.23 21.54
N ASP A 102 -16.97 -11.08 22.86
CA ASP A 102 -16.13 -11.93 23.70
C ASP A 102 -16.59 -13.39 23.63
N PHE A 103 -17.90 -13.63 23.72
CA PHE A 103 -18.50 -14.94 23.51
C PHE A 103 -18.09 -15.54 22.17
N GLN A 104 -18.28 -14.83 21.05
CA GLN A 104 -17.91 -15.32 19.71
C GLN A 104 -16.42 -15.64 19.56
N THR A 105 -15.54 -14.86 20.20
CA THR A 105 -14.09 -15.11 20.12
C THR A 105 -13.64 -16.31 20.94
N LYS A 106 -14.30 -16.57 22.07
CA LYS A 106 -13.92 -17.63 23.02
C LYS A 106 -14.49 -19.01 22.66
N THR A 107 -15.37 -19.12 21.67
CA THR A 107 -16.23 -20.31 21.49
C THR A 107 -16.10 -21.06 20.15
N ARG A 108 -14.90 -21.08 19.57
CA ARG A 108 -14.57 -21.87 18.36
C ARG A 108 -13.63 -23.02 18.76
N PRO A 109 -13.84 -24.36 18.52
CA PRO A 109 -14.74 -25.01 17.55
C PRO A 109 -15.31 -26.41 18.00
N PHE A 110 -16.39 -26.48 18.78
CA PHE A 110 -16.93 -27.80 19.20
C PHE A 110 -17.56 -28.61 18.04
N HIS A 111 -18.12 -27.93 17.04
CA HIS A 111 -18.69 -28.59 15.86
C HIS A 111 -17.63 -29.28 14.99
N ASP A 112 -16.47 -28.65 14.81
CA ASP A 112 -15.38 -29.22 14.02
C ASP A 112 -14.81 -30.48 14.72
N LEU A 113 -14.67 -30.43 16.06
CA LEU A 113 -14.22 -31.56 16.87
C LEU A 113 -15.19 -32.77 16.80
N ILE A 114 -16.51 -32.53 16.81
CA ILE A 114 -17.49 -33.62 16.64
C ILE A 114 -17.41 -34.20 15.23
N THR A 115 -17.23 -33.36 14.22
CA THR A 115 -17.15 -33.78 12.82
C THR A 115 -15.93 -34.69 12.61
N GLU A 116 -14.75 -34.25 13.06
CA GLU A 116 -13.52 -35.04 13.03
C GLU A 116 -13.65 -36.36 13.80
N SER A 117 -14.21 -36.31 15.01
CA SER A 117 -14.42 -37.49 15.85
C SER A 117 -15.44 -38.48 15.23
N ASN A 118 -16.46 -38.00 14.52
CA ASN A 118 -17.39 -38.85 13.77
C ASN A 118 -16.73 -39.55 12.57
N GLU A 119 -15.82 -38.87 11.87
CA GLU A 119 -15.00 -39.49 10.81
C GLU A 119 -14.10 -40.58 11.39
N GLU A 120 -13.49 -40.35 12.56
CA GLU A 120 -12.71 -41.37 13.26
C GLU A 120 -13.57 -42.56 13.71
N ILE A 121 -14.77 -42.31 14.24
CA ILE A 121 -15.72 -43.38 14.61
C ILE A 121 -16.03 -44.25 13.38
N ALA A 122 -16.32 -43.64 12.23
CA ALA A 122 -16.58 -44.37 10.99
C ALA A 122 -15.38 -45.20 10.51
N ARG A 123 -14.15 -44.68 10.70
CA ARG A 123 -12.90 -45.43 10.44
C ARG A 123 -12.81 -46.66 11.35
N TYR A 124 -13.07 -46.51 12.64
CA TYR A 124 -13.03 -47.62 13.59
C TYR A 124 -14.19 -48.62 13.39
N ASP A 125 -15.38 -48.18 12.99
CA ASP A 125 -16.47 -49.08 12.59
C ASP A 125 -16.07 -49.97 11.42
N SER A 126 -15.41 -49.40 10.41
CA SER A 126 -14.86 -50.14 9.28
C SER A 126 -13.78 -51.14 9.72
N LEU A 127 -12.86 -50.72 10.59
CA LEU A 127 -11.81 -51.58 11.13
C LEU A 127 -12.38 -52.74 11.95
N VAL A 128 -13.38 -52.48 12.80
CA VAL A 128 -14.08 -53.49 13.59
C VAL A 128 -14.75 -54.50 12.67
N ASN A 129 -15.42 -54.04 11.61
CA ASN A 129 -16.05 -54.93 10.63
C ASN A 129 -15.02 -55.84 9.95
N VAL A 130 -13.91 -55.29 9.45
CA VAL A 130 -12.82 -56.05 8.79
C VAL A 130 -12.20 -57.07 9.74
N LEU A 131 -11.87 -56.67 10.97
CA LEU A 131 -11.31 -57.58 11.96
C LEU A 131 -12.33 -58.67 12.30
N SER A 132 -13.60 -58.33 12.52
CA SER A 132 -14.68 -59.25 12.90
C SER A 132 -14.95 -60.34 11.85
N THR A 133 -14.85 -60.00 10.57
CA THR A 133 -15.14 -60.88 9.42
C THR A 133 -13.90 -61.56 8.83
N MET A 134 -12.69 -61.25 9.34
CA MET A 134 -11.43 -61.83 8.88
C MET A 134 -11.42 -63.36 8.96
N TYR A 135 -11.01 -64.03 7.87
CA TYR A 135 -10.96 -65.49 7.79
C TYR A 135 -9.92 -66.09 8.74
N THR A 136 -10.36 -66.94 9.68
CA THR A 136 -9.52 -67.42 10.81
C THR A 136 -8.93 -68.83 10.63
N PHE A 137 -9.38 -69.58 9.63
CA PHE A 137 -8.98 -70.99 9.44
C PHE A 137 -7.48 -71.15 9.11
N GLY A 138 -6.88 -70.19 8.41
CA GLY A 138 -5.46 -70.20 8.04
C GLY A 138 -4.51 -69.44 8.99
N LEU A 139 -5.00 -68.90 10.10
CA LEU A 139 -4.20 -68.06 11.01
C LEU A 139 -3.48 -68.89 12.08
N THR A 140 -2.21 -68.54 12.35
CA THR A 140 -1.47 -69.09 13.50
C THR A 140 -2.11 -68.65 14.82
N GLN A 141 -1.89 -69.40 15.90
CA GLN A 141 -2.48 -69.09 17.23
C GLN A 141 -2.13 -67.66 17.70
N LYS A 142 -0.91 -67.20 17.42
CA LYS A 142 -0.47 -65.83 17.75
C LYS A 142 -1.25 -64.77 16.96
N MET A 143 -1.49 -65.00 15.67
CA MET A 143 -2.27 -64.08 14.82
C MET A 143 -3.75 -64.02 15.25
N LYS A 144 -4.33 -65.14 15.69
CA LYS A 144 -5.69 -65.17 16.26
C LYS A 144 -5.77 -64.31 17.53
N THR A 145 -4.78 -64.42 18.41
CA THR A 145 -4.67 -63.58 19.61
C THR A 145 -4.50 -62.11 19.27
N ASP A 146 -3.56 -61.77 18.38
CA ASP A 146 -3.30 -60.38 17.99
C ASP A 146 -4.54 -59.74 17.35
N ARG A 147 -5.23 -60.47 16.45
CA ARG A 147 -6.51 -60.04 15.86
C ARG A 147 -7.59 -59.79 16.92
N ASN A 148 -7.74 -60.68 17.90
CA ASN A 148 -8.75 -60.52 18.96
C ASN A 148 -8.45 -59.34 19.89
N VAL A 149 -7.16 -59.09 20.17
CA VAL A 149 -6.72 -57.90 20.92
C VAL A 149 -7.00 -56.63 20.12
N CYS A 150 -6.65 -56.58 18.83
CA CYS A 150 -6.97 -55.46 17.95
C CYS A 150 -8.47 -55.20 17.87
N LEU A 151 -9.29 -56.25 17.73
CA LEU A 151 -10.75 -56.11 17.70
C LEU A 151 -11.28 -55.52 19.01
N THR A 152 -10.81 -56.01 20.15
CA THR A 152 -11.22 -55.52 21.48
C THR A 152 -10.81 -54.05 21.67
N LEU A 153 -9.59 -53.68 21.30
CA LEU A 153 -9.10 -52.31 21.38
C LEU A 153 -9.85 -51.37 20.43
N ALA A 154 -10.10 -51.79 19.19
CA ALA A 154 -10.87 -50.99 18.22
C ALA A 154 -12.31 -50.74 18.69
N VAL A 155 -12.99 -51.76 19.23
CA VAL A 155 -14.33 -51.62 19.82
C VAL A 155 -14.31 -50.65 21.02
N SER A 156 -13.28 -50.75 21.87
CA SER A 156 -13.11 -49.88 23.04
C SER A 156 -12.83 -48.43 22.65
N ILE A 157 -11.89 -48.17 21.74
CA ILE A 157 -11.58 -46.83 21.23
C ILE A 157 -12.81 -46.20 20.60
N ARG A 158 -13.51 -46.93 19.73
CA ARG A 158 -14.76 -46.47 19.13
C ARG A 158 -15.81 -46.07 20.18
N ARG A 159 -15.96 -46.88 21.24
CA ARG A 159 -16.88 -46.57 22.34
C ARG A 159 -16.47 -45.29 23.08
N MET A 160 -15.18 -45.12 23.39
CA MET A 160 -14.67 -43.91 24.06
C MET A 160 -14.85 -42.65 23.19
N LEU A 161 -14.62 -42.75 21.88
CA LEU A 161 -14.87 -41.65 20.93
C LEU A 161 -16.35 -41.28 20.90
N LYS A 162 -17.24 -42.27 20.88
CA LYS A 162 -18.69 -42.05 20.91
C LYS A 162 -19.14 -41.41 22.22
N GLU A 163 -18.68 -41.89 23.37
CA GLU A 163 -18.99 -41.33 24.69
C GLU A 163 -18.52 -39.87 24.83
N ARG A 164 -17.35 -39.56 24.26
CA ARG A 164 -16.84 -38.20 24.17
C ARG A 164 -17.71 -37.32 23.26
N ASN A 165 -18.16 -37.82 22.11
CA ASN A 165 -19.06 -37.07 21.21
C ASN A 165 -20.41 -36.80 21.85
N ASP A 166 -21.00 -37.80 22.54
CA ASP A 166 -22.25 -37.65 23.27
C ASP A 166 -22.10 -36.54 24.35
N SER A 167 -20.94 -36.48 25.03
CA SER A 167 -20.62 -35.41 25.98
C SER A 167 -20.50 -34.02 25.29
N TYR A 168 -19.90 -33.96 24.10
CA TYR A 168 -19.79 -32.71 23.33
C TYR A 168 -21.15 -32.20 22.80
N GLN A 169 -22.09 -33.10 22.49
CA GLN A 169 -23.43 -32.71 22.05
C GLN A 169 -24.20 -31.94 23.13
N GLU A 170 -24.02 -32.29 24.40
CA GLU A 170 -24.62 -31.54 25.52
C GLU A 170 -24.06 -30.11 25.62
N TYR A 171 -22.76 -29.89 25.39
CA TYR A 171 -22.18 -28.54 25.37
C TYR A 171 -22.72 -27.68 24.25
N ILE A 172 -22.97 -28.26 23.08
CA ILE A 172 -23.55 -27.53 21.95
C ILE A 172 -24.94 -26.99 22.32
N GLN A 173 -25.73 -27.74 23.11
CA GLN A 173 -27.03 -27.26 23.57
C GLN A 173 -26.91 -26.04 24.50
N TYR A 174 -26.05 -26.10 25.52
CA TYR A 174 -25.81 -24.96 26.41
C TYR A 174 -25.20 -23.76 25.68
N TYR A 175 -24.34 -24.02 24.72
CA TYR A 175 -23.73 -23.01 23.86
C TYR A 175 -24.79 -22.31 23.00
N ASN A 176 -25.60 -23.08 22.28
CA ASN A 176 -26.67 -22.55 21.43
C ASN A 176 -27.68 -21.72 22.23
N TYR A 177 -28.02 -22.16 23.44
CA TYR A 177 -28.89 -21.40 24.34
C TYR A 177 -28.27 -20.04 24.70
N SER A 178 -27.02 -20.03 25.17
CA SER A 178 -26.29 -18.80 25.50
C SER A 178 -26.10 -17.90 24.26
N GLN A 179 -25.86 -18.49 23.09
CA GLN A 179 -25.73 -17.79 21.83
C GLN A 179 -27.02 -17.05 21.47
N HIS A 180 -28.18 -17.71 21.52
CA HIS A 180 -29.46 -17.08 21.23
C HIS A 180 -29.77 -15.93 22.19
N GLN A 181 -29.52 -16.10 23.49
CA GLN A 181 -29.74 -15.05 24.47
C GLN A 181 -28.84 -13.83 24.23
N LEU A 182 -27.55 -14.05 24.01
CA LEU A 182 -26.60 -12.97 23.76
C LEU A 182 -26.85 -12.27 22.42
N GLN A 183 -27.25 -13.02 21.40
CA GLN A 183 -27.63 -12.46 20.10
C GLN A 183 -28.86 -11.57 20.22
N ALA A 184 -29.87 -11.98 20.99
CA ALA A 184 -31.06 -11.16 21.25
C ALA A 184 -30.70 -9.90 22.05
N LEU A 185 -29.80 -10.02 23.04
CA LEU A 185 -29.29 -8.90 23.82
C LEU A 185 -28.52 -7.89 22.94
N ASP A 186 -27.63 -8.38 22.06
CA ASP A 186 -26.90 -7.56 21.09
C ASP A 186 -27.86 -6.86 20.10
N ALA A 187 -28.84 -7.59 19.56
CA ALA A 187 -29.85 -7.00 18.66
C ALA A 187 -30.64 -5.88 19.34
N TYR A 188 -31.02 -6.06 20.62
CA TYR A 188 -31.69 -5.02 21.39
C TYR A 188 -30.76 -3.83 21.67
N ALA A 189 -29.50 -4.07 22.02
CA ALA A 189 -28.49 -3.01 22.18
C ALA A 189 -28.27 -2.21 20.88
N GLN A 190 -28.20 -2.87 19.73
CA GLN A 190 -28.09 -2.21 18.42
C GLN A 190 -29.32 -1.34 18.11
N LYS A 191 -30.53 -1.81 18.43
CA LYS A 191 -31.75 -1.00 18.30
C LYS A 191 -31.68 0.26 19.19
N ARG A 192 -31.26 0.11 20.44
CA ARG A 192 -31.08 1.25 21.36
C ARG A 192 -29.99 2.21 20.89
N TYR A 193 -28.91 1.71 20.30
CA TYR A 193 -27.90 2.54 19.65
C TYR A 193 -28.46 3.37 18.50
N ALA A 194 -29.35 2.80 17.66
CA ALA A 194 -30.01 3.55 16.60
C ALA A 194 -30.92 4.67 17.17
N GLU A 195 -31.62 4.41 18.27
CA GLU A 195 -32.39 5.44 19.00
C GLU A 195 -31.47 6.57 19.51
N ILE A 196 -30.33 6.23 20.13
CA ILE A 196 -29.33 7.21 20.58
C ILE A 196 -28.79 8.03 19.40
N GLN A 197 -28.42 7.37 18.30
CA GLN A 197 -27.92 8.04 17.11
C GLN A 197 -28.97 9.02 16.56
N SER A 198 -30.24 8.60 16.53
CA SER A 198 -31.32 9.48 16.10
C SER A 198 -31.48 10.68 17.05
N GLY A 199 -31.33 10.48 18.36
CA GLY A 199 -31.39 11.53 19.37
C GLY A 199 -30.22 12.53 19.32
N ILE A 200 -29.03 12.09 18.91
CA ILE A 200 -27.85 12.95 18.80
C ILE A 200 -27.85 13.74 17.49
N PHE A 201 -28.15 13.10 16.35
CA PHE A 201 -27.92 13.66 15.02
C PHE A 201 -29.17 14.10 14.26
N THR A 202 -30.35 13.53 14.55
CA THR A 202 -31.56 13.75 13.74
C THR A 202 -32.70 14.44 14.48
N ASN A 203 -32.83 14.19 15.78
CA ASN A 203 -33.94 14.72 16.56
C ASN A 203 -33.59 16.13 17.06
N THR A 204 -34.37 17.12 16.63
CA THR A 204 -34.20 18.49 17.07
C THR A 204 -34.79 18.59 18.47
N GLY A 205 -33.93 18.66 19.49
CA GLY A 205 -34.36 19.04 20.83
C GLY A 205 -35.04 20.41 20.82
N ASP A 206 -35.68 20.80 21.92
CA ASP A 206 -36.22 22.16 22.01
C ASP A 206 -35.09 23.19 21.89
N SER A 207 -35.27 24.19 21.03
CA SER A 207 -34.33 25.31 20.93
C SER A 207 -34.05 25.91 22.30
N TYR A 208 -32.81 26.28 22.56
CA TYR A 208 -32.38 26.81 23.84
C TYR A 208 -33.21 28.02 24.29
N PHE A 209 -33.69 28.86 23.36
CA PHE A 209 -34.59 29.98 23.70
C PHE A 209 -35.96 29.52 24.21
N LYS A 210 -36.48 28.41 23.69
CA LYS A 210 -37.73 27.79 24.16
C LYS A 210 -37.52 27.08 25.51
N VAL A 211 -36.35 26.47 25.70
CA VAL A 211 -35.88 25.98 27.00
C VAL A 211 -35.86 27.13 28.01
N LEU A 212 -35.31 28.30 27.64
CA LEU A 212 -35.19 29.48 28.49
C LEU A 212 -36.56 30.03 28.93
N LYS A 213 -37.53 30.11 28.02
CA LYS A 213 -38.92 30.52 28.31
C LYS A 213 -39.64 29.58 29.28
N SER A 214 -39.26 28.30 29.29
CA SER A 214 -39.81 27.26 30.16
C SER A 214 -38.88 26.90 31.34
N VAL A 215 -37.88 27.75 31.65
CA VAL A 215 -36.84 27.44 32.66
C VAL A 215 -37.42 27.09 34.01
N ARG A 216 -38.45 27.78 34.50
CA ARG A 216 -39.03 27.48 35.83
C ARG A 216 -39.62 26.06 35.88
N PHE A 217 -40.33 25.67 34.83
CA PHE A 217 -40.91 24.32 34.73
C PHE A 217 -39.82 23.26 34.54
N ARG A 218 -38.83 23.52 33.67
CA ARG A 218 -37.70 22.60 33.45
C ARG A 218 -36.79 22.47 34.65
N LEU A 219 -36.55 23.53 35.42
CA LEU A 219 -35.81 23.47 36.68
C LEU A 219 -36.53 22.58 37.69
N SER A 220 -37.86 22.62 37.74
CA SER A 220 -38.64 21.71 38.59
C SER A 220 -38.48 20.26 38.14
N GLN A 221 -38.64 19.96 36.85
CA GLN A 221 -38.43 18.61 36.30
C GLN A 221 -36.99 18.13 36.50
N MET A 222 -36.02 19.04 36.33
CA MET A 222 -34.61 18.78 36.53
C MET A 222 -34.33 18.42 37.98
N ASN A 223 -34.88 19.17 38.95
CA ASN A 223 -34.74 18.84 40.36
C ASN A 223 -35.33 17.48 40.70
N THR A 224 -36.49 17.13 40.14
CA THR A 224 -37.06 15.78 40.30
C THR A 224 -36.16 14.72 39.70
N THR A 225 -35.67 14.92 38.48
CA THR A 225 -34.78 13.96 37.77
C THR A 225 -33.44 13.79 38.47
N LEU A 226 -32.85 14.90 38.95
CA LEU A 226 -31.62 14.88 39.72
C LEU A 226 -31.84 14.22 41.08
N SER A 227 -32.96 14.49 41.75
CA SER A 227 -33.29 13.84 43.01
C SER A 227 -33.50 12.33 42.82
N GLU A 228 -34.21 11.91 41.78
CA GLU A 228 -34.39 10.48 41.47
C GLU A 228 -33.06 9.76 41.23
N LYS A 229 -32.12 10.43 40.55
CA LYS A 229 -30.85 9.82 40.14
C LYS A 229 -29.75 9.89 41.20
N TYR A 230 -29.68 11.00 41.94
CA TYR A 230 -28.57 11.33 42.83
C TYR A 230 -28.96 11.32 44.31
N THR A 231 -30.18 10.89 44.68
CA THR A 231 -30.47 10.60 46.08
C THR A 231 -29.94 9.21 46.44
N PRO A 232 -29.08 9.10 47.48
CA PRO A 232 -28.54 7.82 47.88
C PRO A 232 -29.67 6.95 48.44
N ASN A 233 -29.95 5.83 47.79
CA ASN A 233 -30.92 4.87 48.27
C ASN A 233 -30.29 3.99 49.35
N THR A 234 -30.92 3.87 50.52
CA THR A 234 -30.37 3.09 51.65
C THR A 234 -30.62 1.59 51.50
N VAL A 235 -31.51 1.18 50.60
CA VAL A 235 -31.94 -0.21 50.42
C VAL A 235 -31.04 -0.98 49.43
N VAL A 236 -30.39 -0.28 48.49
CA VAL A 236 -29.62 -0.90 47.42
C VAL A 236 -28.20 -0.31 47.37
N VAL A 237 -27.19 -1.17 47.46
CA VAL A 237 -25.79 -0.75 47.30
C VAL A 237 -25.46 -0.67 45.81
N SER A 238 -25.35 0.54 45.27
CA SER A 238 -24.94 0.78 43.89
C SER A 238 -23.50 1.30 43.82
N GLN A 239 -22.70 0.75 42.92
CA GLN A 239 -21.36 1.30 42.59
C GLN A 239 -21.45 2.67 41.88
N TRP A 240 -22.63 3.04 41.41
CA TRP A 240 -22.92 4.30 40.71
C TRP A 240 -23.59 5.32 41.63
N ASP A 241 -23.60 5.06 42.94
CA ASP A 241 -24.14 5.99 43.94
C ASP A 241 -23.27 7.26 44.02
N VAL A 242 -23.92 8.36 44.37
CA VAL A 242 -23.37 9.72 44.45
C VAL A 242 -22.20 9.80 45.40
N LYS A 243 -22.19 8.99 46.46
CA LYS A 243 -21.08 8.89 47.40
C LYS A 243 -19.79 8.56 46.67
N TRP A 244 -19.79 7.55 45.80
CA TRP A 244 -18.62 7.14 45.02
C TRP A 244 -18.21 8.20 44.00
N ILE A 245 -19.17 8.86 43.36
CA ILE A 245 -18.91 9.96 42.42
C ILE A 245 -18.22 11.13 43.15
N ILE A 246 -18.78 11.58 44.28
CA ILE A 246 -18.21 12.68 45.08
C ILE A 246 -16.83 12.29 45.59
N THR A 247 -16.66 11.09 46.14
CA THR A 247 -15.35 10.62 46.62
C THR A 247 -14.33 10.62 45.49
N LEU A 248 -14.68 10.15 44.29
CA LEU A 248 -13.79 10.16 43.12
C LEU A 248 -13.40 11.59 42.73
N PHE A 249 -14.35 12.52 42.63
CA PHE A 249 -14.05 13.92 42.26
C PHE A 249 -13.22 14.64 43.33
N SER A 250 -13.52 14.44 44.62
CA SER A 250 -12.68 14.96 45.71
C SER A 250 -11.27 14.38 45.65
N MET A 251 -11.14 13.08 45.40
CA MET A 251 -9.87 12.37 45.26
C MET A 251 -9.06 12.95 44.07
N ILE A 252 -9.69 13.12 42.91
CA ILE A 252 -9.10 13.74 41.70
C ILE A 252 -8.58 15.15 42.00
N LEU A 253 -9.38 15.98 42.65
CA LEU A 253 -9.01 17.35 42.97
C LEU A 253 -7.82 17.40 43.93
N ILE A 254 -7.82 16.56 44.96
CA ILE A 254 -6.73 16.44 45.92
C ILE A 254 -5.44 15.96 45.24
N TYR A 255 -5.48 14.85 44.50
CA TYR A 255 -4.29 14.33 43.83
C TYR A 255 -3.78 15.23 42.70
N GLY A 256 -4.67 15.95 42.01
CA GLY A 256 -4.30 16.97 41.05
C GLY A 256 -3.52 18.12 41.70
N LEU A 257 -3.99 18.63 42.84
CA LEU A 257 -3.28 19.67 43.60
C LEU A 257 -1.93 19.16 44.13
N ILE A 258 -1.89 17.94 44.67
CA ILE A 258 -0.65 17.31 45.15
C ILE A 258 0.36 17.17 44.00
N ALA A 259 -0.07 16.72 42.83
CA ALA A 259 0.78 16.60 41.64
C ALA A 259 1.39 17.97 41.25
N ILE A 260 0.60 19.05 41.25
CA ILE A 260 1.09 20.40 40.94
C ILE A 260 2.13 20.86 41.98
N ILE A 261 1.83 20.69 43.28
CA ILE A 261 2.70 21.12 44.37
C ILE A 261 4.04 20.36 44.34
N ILE A 262 3.99 19.03 44.19
CA ILE A 262 5.20 18.18 44.13
C ILE A 262 6.07 18.60 42.96
N ASN A 263 5.52 18.71 41.74
CA ASN A 263 6.32 19.08 40.57
C ASN A 263 6.88 20.51 40.66
N TYR A 264 6.10 21.45 41.23
CA TYR A 264 6.57 22.80 41.47
C TYR A 264 7.80 22.81 42.39
N LEU A 265 7.77 22.04 43.49
CA LEU A 265 8.87 21.91 44.43
C LEU A 265 10.08 21.17 43.81
N SER A 266 9.85 20.05 43.14
CA SER A 266 10.89 19.24 42.50
C SER A 266 11.65 20.03 41.41
N ILE A 267 10.95 20.76 40.55
CA ILE A 267 11.58 21.57 39.50
C ILE A 267 12.33 22.76 40.11
N ARG A 268 11.78 23.41 41.14
CA ARG A 268 12.49 24.48 41.87
C ARG A 268 13.80 23.97 42.50
N PHE A 269 13.77 22.78 43.10
CA PHE A 269 14.94 22.14 43.68
C PHE A 269 15.98 21.75 42.62
N LEU A 270 15.57 21.09 41.54
CA LEU A 270 16.44 20.68 40.42
C LEU A 270 17.12 21.88 39.75
N VAL A 271 16.37 22.95 39.46
CA VAL A 271 16.91 24.17 38.85
C VAL A 271 17.96 24.81 39.77
N THR A 272 17.69 24.89 41.07
CA THR A 272 18.63 25.46 42.05
C THR A 272 19.93 24.64 42.14
N ARG A 273 19.85 23.32 41.97
CA ARG A 273 21.02 22.42 42.02
C ARG A 273 21.82 22.44 40.71
N VAL A 274 21.15 22.47 39.56
CA VAL A 274 21.80 22.51 38.24
C VAL A 274 22.47 23.86 37.99
N MET A 275 21.87 24.97 38.45
CA MET A 275 22.45 26.31 38.32
C MET A 275 23.75 26.52 39.12
N LYS A 276 24.02 25.71 40.16
CA LYS A 276 25.31 25.73 40.87
C LYS A 276 26.48 25.12 40.08
N THR A 277 26.22 24.56 38.90
CA THR A 277 27.23 23.92 38.05
C THR A 277 27.59 24.86 36.89
N ASN A 278 28.84 25.35 36.81
CA ASN A 278 29.33 26.33 35.80
C ASN A 278 29.19 25.91 34.31
N ARG A 279 28.64 24.73 34.00
CA ARG A 279 28.47 24.23 32.63
C ARG A 279 27.18 24.69 31.92
N PHE A 280 26.25 25.37 32.60
CA PHE A 280 24.87 25.54 32.10
C PHE A 280 24.33 26.98 32.04
N GLU A 281 25.17 28.02 32.13
CA GLU A 281 24.73 29.41 32.20
C GLU A 281 23.90 29.88 30.98
N GLN A 282 24.35 29.56 29.75
CA GLN A 282 23.68 30.01 28.51
C GLN A 282 22.40 29.21 28.20
N LYS A 283 22.34 27.92 28.55
CA LYS A 283 21.12 27.09 28.43
C LYS A 283 20.07 27.39 29.52
N SER A 284 20.51 27.89 30.68
CA SER A 284 19.66 28.18 31.84
C SER A 284 18.58 29.24 31.55
N GLN A 285 18.90 30.31 30.82
CA GLN A 285 17.92 31.36 30.49
C GLN A 285 16.76 30.86 29.63
N SER A 286 17.05 30.03 28.62
CA SER A 286 16.01 29.40 27.79
C SER A 286 15.13 28.42 28.57
N PHE A 287 15.72 27.70 29.53
CA PHE A 287 15.02 26.77 30.40
C PHE A 287 14.12 27.49 31.42
N LEU A 288 14.60 28.59 32.00
CA LEU A 288 13.84 29.44 32.92
C LEU A 288 12.59 30.03 32.26
N ALA A 289 12.71 30.49 31.01
CA ALA A 289 11.58 31.02 30.26
C ALA A 289 10.48 29.96 30.00
N LYS A 290 10.85 28.68 29.91
CA LYS A 290 9.92 27.55 29.70
C LYS A 290 9.45 26.86 30.99
N ARG A 291 9.89 27.33 32.16
CA ARG A 291 9.68 26.68 33.46
C ARG A 291 8.21 26.35 33.76
N THR A 292 7.29 27.30 33.52
CA THR A 292 5.86 27.10 33.79
C THR A 292 5.29 25.96 32.94
N CYS A 293 5.66 25.89 31.65
CA CYS A 293 5.22 24.83 30.75
C CYS A 293 5.76 23.46 31.18
N ILE A 294 7.02 23.41 31.60
CA ILE A 294 7.64 22.18 32.13
C ILE A 294 6.91 21.70 33.39
N ILE A 295 6.58 22.61 34.32
CA ILE A 295 5.84 22.27 35.55
C ILE A 295 4.44 21.75 35.21
N MET A 296 3.73 22.41 34.29
CA MET A 296 2.39 21.98 33.87
C MET A 296 2.44 20.58 33.22
N LEU A 297 3.35 20.37 32.27
CA LEU A 297 3.52 19.07 31.61
C LEU A 297 3.87 17.96 32.63
N ALA A 298 4.84 18.22 33.51
CA ALA A 298 5.22 17.27 34.56
C ALA A 298 4.04 16.96 35.51
N SER A 299 3.26 17.97 35.87
CA SER A 299 2.06 17.82 36.72
C SER A 299 1.01 16.92 36.05
N VAL A 300 0.72 17.15 34.78
CA VAL A 300 -0.24 16.31 34.02
C VAL A 300 0.26 14.86 33.89
N ILE A 301 1.55 14.65 33.64
CA ILE A 301 2.15 13.32 33.56
C ILE A 301 2.07 12.61 34.92
N THR A 302 2.46 13.28 36.02
CA THR A 302 2.36 12.68 37.36
C THR A 302 0.92 12.38 37.77
N PHE A 303 -0.02 13.25 37.43
CA PHE A 303 -1.44 13.01 37.67
C PHE A 303 -1.95 11.79 36.88
N SER A 304 -1.49 11.62 35.63
CA SER A 304 -1.78 10.43 34.82
C SER A 304 -1.24 9.14 35.47
N ILE A 305 -0.03 9.17 36.04
CA ILE A 305 0.55 8.03 36.77
C ILE A 305 -0.30 7.69 38.01
N VAL A 306 -0.75 8.69 38.76
CA VAL A 306 -1.63 8.47 39.92
C VAL A 306 -2.95 7.83 39.49
N LEU A 307 -3.56 8.28 38.38
CA LEU A 307 -4.77 7.67 37.83
C LEU A 307 -4.57 6.21 37.41
N ILE A 308 -3.42 5.86 36.80
CA ILE A 308 -3.08 4.48 36.47
C ILE A 308 -2.99 3.62 37.73
N ILE A 309 -2.36 4.12 38.78
CA ILE A 309 -2.26 3.42 40.06
C ILE A 309 -3.66 3.20 40.66
N ILE A 310 -4.49 4.23 40.75
CA ILE A 310 -5.87 4.12 41.25
C ILE A 310 -6.67 3.09 40.45
N ARG A 311 -6.51 3.07 39.12
CA ARG A 311 -7.17 2.12 38.22
C ARG A 311 -6.76 0.66 38.49
N LEU A 312 -5.48 0.40 38.79
CA LEU A 312 -4.98 -0.95 39.06
C LEU A 312 -5.47 -1.51 40.40
N PHE A 313 -5.70 -0.64 41.39
CA PHE A 313 -6.10 -1.05 42.75
C PHE A 313 -7.61 -0.97 43.01
N SER A 314 -8.42 -0.38 42.11
CA SER A 314 -9.86 -0.24 42.31
C SER A 314 -10.64 -1.45 41.79
N PRO A 315 -11.44 -2.13 42.64
CA PRO A 315 -12.30 -3.24 42.21
C PRO A 315 -13.63 -2.78 41.57
N SER A 316 -13.91 -1.47 41.53
CA SER A 316 -15.19 -0.96 41.02
C SER A 316 -15.13 -0.64 39.52
N ASN A 317 -16.15 -1.07 38.77
CA ASN A 317 -16.24 -0.82 37.32
C ASN A 317 -16.39 0.68 37.00
N PHE A 318 -17.05 1.42 37.90
CA PHE A 318 -17.22 2.88 37.79
C PHE A 318 -15.87 3.62 37.82
N VAL A 319 -15.03 3.36 38.84
CA VAL A 319 -13.73 4.03 38.97
C VAL A 319 -12.82 3.66 37.80
N HIS A 320 -12.85 2.40 37.35
CA HIS A 320 -12.08 1.97 36.18
C HIS A 320 -12.46 2.76 34.92
N MET A 321 -13.77 2.90 34.64
CA MET A 321 -14.27 3.71 33.51
C MET A 321 -13.87 5.19 33.64
N ALA A 322 -14.09 5.80 34.81
CA ALA A 322 -13.81 7.22 35.02
C ALA A 322 -12.30 7.54 34.92
N CYS A 323 -11.44 6.67 35.46
CA CYS A 323 -9.99 6.79 35.29
C CYS A 323 -9.57 6.67 33.81
N SER A 324 -10.23 5.82 33.01
CA SER A 324 -9.93 5.72 31.56
C SER A 324 -10.19 7.03 30.83
N LEU A 325 -11.37 7.64 31.03
CA LEU A 325 -11.73 8.92 30.41
C LEU A 325 -10.81 10.06 30.86
N LEU A 326 -10.42 10.09 32.14
CA LEU A 326 -9.47 11.07 32.65
C LEU A 326 -8.07 10.88 32.07
N LEU A 327 -7.64 9.63 31.84
CA LEU A 327 -6.35 9.34 31.21
C LEU A 327 -6.31 9.81 29.75
N GLU A 328 -7.40 9.62 29.00
CA GLU A 328 -7.52 10.16 27.64
C GLU A 328 -7.42 11.70 27.62
N TYR A 329 -8.07 12.34 28.58
CA TYR A 329 -7.99 13.79 28.76
C TYR A 329 -6.60 14.28 29.14
N THR A 330 -5.94 13.64 30.12
CA THR A 330 -4.60 14.04 30.55
C THR A 330 -3.55 13.77 29.48
N TRP A 331 -3.75 12.73 28.65
CA TRP A 331 -2.95 12.50 27.46
C TRP A 331 -3.08 13.67 26.47
N MET A 332 -4.31 14.09 26.17
CA MET A 332 -4.59 15.25 25.32
C MET A 332 -3.89 16.52 25.84
N LEU A 333 -3.97 16.79 27.14
CA LEU A 333 -3.28 17.93 27.77
C LEU A 333 -1.76 17.82 27.69
N SER A 334 -1.21 16.62 27.92
CA SER A 334 0.22 16.37 27.85
C SER A 334 0.77 16.66 26.47
N VAL A 335 0.04 16.26 25.42
CA VAL A 335 0.40 16.54 24.03
C VAL A 335 0.41 18.03 23.73
N ILE A 336 -0.61 18.78 24.17
CA ILE A 336 -0.68 20.24 23.98
C ILE A 336 0.54 20.91 24.63
N PHE A 337 0.83 20.60 25.90
CA PHE A 337 1.95 21.20 26.60
C PHE A 337 3.32 20.78 26.03
N ALA A 338 3.50 19.50 25.68
CA ALA A 338 4.74 19.01 25.08
C ALA A 338 5.02 19.65 23.70
N SER A 339 3.98 19.81 22.87
CA SER A 339 4.07 20.47 21.57
C SER A 339 4.51 21.94 21.71
N LEU A 340 3.87 22.69 22.62
CA LEU A 340 4.22 24.08 22.90
C LEU A 340 5.65 24.23 23.45
N LEU A 341 6.10 23.28 24.27
CA LEU A 341 7.45 23.31 24.86
C LEU A 341 8.55 23.21 23.80
N LEU A 342 8.37 22.38 22.76
CA LEU A 342 9.36 22.26 21.69
C LEU A 342 9.25 23.36 20.63
N ARG A 343 8.03 23.67 20.19
CA ARG A 343 7.80 24.56 19.04
C ARG A 343 8.02 26.04 19.34
N VAL A 344 7.64 26.51 20.53
CA VAL A 344 7.56 27.94 20.83
C VAL A 344 8.82 28.44 21.52
N GLU A 345 9.29 29.64 21.14
CA GLU A 345 10.42 30.31 21.78
C GLU A 345 10.11 30.66 23.24
N GLY A 346 11.14 30.64 24.09
CA GLY A 346 11.00 30.73 25.56
C GLY A 346 10.11 31.86 26.06
N SER A 347 10.27 33.08 25.52
CA SER A 347 9.52 34.28 25.92
C SER A 347 8.05 34.27 25.49
N GLN A 348 7.72 33.58 24.39
CA GLN A 348 6.37 33.51 23.82
C GLN A 348 5.55 32.35 24.40
N THR A 349 6.20 31.35 25.00
CA THR A 349 5.54 30.15 25.55
C THR A 349 4.39 30.48 26.50
N HIS A 350 4.55 31.52 27.31
CA HIS A 350 3.55 31.91 28.30
C HIS A 350 2.27 32.48 27.69
N ASN A 351 2.40 33.18 26.57
CA ASN A 351 1.27 33.73 25.84
C ASN A 351 0.59 32.65 25.00
N ALA A 352 1.37 31.71 24.44
CA ALA A 352 0.87 30.65 23.58
C ALA A 352 -0.09 29.70 24.32
N TYR A 353 0.22 29.24 25.55
CA TYR A 353 -0.68 28.32 26.24
C TYR A 353 -2.01 28.99 26.68
N ARG A 354 -2.03 30.32 26.89
CA ARG A 354 -3.25 31.04 27.31
C ARG A 354 -4.34 31.00 26.25
N ILE A 355 -3.95 30.85 24.98
CA ILE A 355 -4.87 30.69 23.86
C ILE A 355 -5.57 29.32 23.88
N TYR A 356 -5.01 28.32 24.55
CA TYR A 356 -5.61 26.99 24.66
C TYR A 356 -6.47 26.82 25.93
N TYR A 357 -6.48 27.78 26.85
CA TYR A 357 -7.24 27.67 28.11
C TYR A 357 -8.74 27.46 27.95
N PRO A 358 -9.45 28.20 27.07
CA PRO A 358 -10.89 27.97 26.87
C PRO A 358 -11.18 26.56 26.33
N LEU A 359 -10.31 26.03 25.45
CA LEU A 359 -10.43 24.67 24.95
C LEU A 359 -10.20 23.60 26.03
N ILE A 360 -9.20 23.81 26.87
CA ILE A 360 -8.94 22.93 28.02
C ILE A 360 -10.13 22.94 28.99
N MET A 361 -10.70 24.11 29.28
CA MET A 361 -11.84 24.23 30.19
C MET A 361 -13.10 23.56 29.65
N ILE A 362 -13.49 23.83 28.41
CA ILE A 362 -14.68 23.18 27.83
C ILE A 362 -14.50 21.66 27.75
N GLY A 363 -13.29 21.18 27.40
CA GLY A 363 -12.97 19.77 27.38
C GLY A 363 -13.12 19.11 28.76
N PHE A 364 -12.62 19.78 29.82
CA PHE A 364 -12.80 19.31 31.20
C PHE A 364 -14.28 19.19 31.58
N PHE A 365 -15.11 20.19 31.28
CA PHE A 365 -16.54 20.14 31.59
C PHE A 365 -17.25 19.00 30.87
N VAL A 366 -16.92 18.77 29.61
CA VAL A 366 -17.52 17.68 28.82
C VAL A 366 -17.19 16.31 29.41
N ILE A 367 -15.93 16.09 29.79
CA ILE A 367 -15.52 14.84 30.45
C ILE A 367 -16.14 14.71 31.84
N ALA A 368 -16.23 15.81 32.60
CA ALA A 368 -16.91 15.82 33.90
C ALA A 368 -18.40 15.45 33.76
N PHE A 369 -19.10 15.99 32.76
CA PHE A 369 -20.51 15.64 32.48
C PHE A 369 -20.68 14.16 32.16
N ARG A 370 -19.73 13.58 31.42
CA ARG A 370 -19.70 12.14 31.12
C ARG A 370 -19.46 11.29 32.36
N ILE A 371 -18.47 11.63 33.19
CA ILE A 371 -18.13 10.87 34.41
C ILE A 371 -19.28 10.90 35.43
N VAL A 372 -19.92 12.07 35.58
CA VAL A 372 -21.07 12.23 36.48
C VAL A 372 -22.33 11.54 35.93
N MET A 373 -22.36 11.17 34.64
CA MET A 373 -23.54 10.66 33.93
C MET A 373 -24.72 11.64 34.00
N LEU A 374 -24.49 12.92 33.68
CA LEU A 374 -25.56 13.93 33.73
C LEU A 374 -26.69 13.62 32.73
N PRO A 375 -27.97 13.67 33.15
CA PRO A 375 -29.10 13.55 32.22
C PRO A 375 -29.01 14.57 31.08
N SER A 376 -29.46 14.18 29.89
CA SER A 376 -29.36 15.02 28.69
C SER A 376 -30.00 16.40 28.84
N SER A 377 -31.14 16.48 29.54
CA SER A 377 -31.84 17.73 29.87
C SER A 377 -31.00 18.70 30.71
N VAL A 378 -30.20 18.19 31.64
CA VAL A 378 -29.27 18.97 32.46
C VAL A 378 -28.10 19.47 31.63
N VAL A 379 -27.54 18.60 30.78
CA VAL A 379 -26.45 18.96 29.87
C VAL A 379 -26.88 20.07 28.92
N THR A 380 -28.07 19.98 28.33
CA THR A 380 -28.62 21.04 27.45
C THR A 380 -28.70 22.40 28.14
N LEU A 381 -29.10 22.42 29.42
CA LEU A 381 -29.24 23.64 30.21
C LEU A 381 -27.88 24.25 30.59
N LEU A 382 -26.91 23.42 30.99
CA LEU A 382 -25.60 23.90 31.48
C LEU A 382 -24.57 24.14 30.37
N PHE A 383 -24.55 23.29 29.34
CA PHE A 383 -23.50 23.32 28.32
C PHE A 383 -23.57 24.57 27.45
N THR A 384 -24.77 24.99 27.03
CA THR A 384 -24.96 26.15 26.15
C THR A 384 -24.42 27.46 26.76
N PRO A 385 -24.73 27.84 28.02
CA PRO A 385 -24.17 29.05 28.62
C PRO A 385 -22.67 28.92 28.91
N LEU A 386 -22.17 27.74 29.30
CA LEU A 386 -20.74 27.49 29.47
C LEU A 386 -19.98 27.71 28.16
N LEU A 387 -20.49 27.15 27.06
CA LEU A 387 -19.92 27.30 25.73
C LEU A 387 -19.96 28.76 25.24
N PHE A 388 -21.01 29.50 25.57
CA PHE A 388 -21.08 30.93 25.27
C PHE A 388 -19.97 31.72 25.98
N ILE A 389 -19.77 31.47 27.28
CA ILE A 389 -18.70 32.10 28.08
C ILE A 389 -17.33 31.75 27.49
N ASP A 390 -17.08 30.48 27.19
CA ASP A 390 -15.80 30.02 26.62
C ASP A 390 -15.56 30.56 25.21
N THR A 391 -16.61 30.72 24.40
CA THR A 391 -16.52 31.35 23.06
C THR A 391 -16.10 32.82 23.14
N LEU A 392 -16.64 33.56 24.10
CA LEU A 392 -16.24 34.95 24.36
C LEU A 392 -14.83 35.04 24.95
N TRP A 393 -14.49 34.12 25.85
CA TRP A 393 -13.17 34.05 26.45
C TRP A 393 -12.08 33.77 25.41
N GLN A 394 -12.32 32.81 24.50
CA GLN A 394 -11.45 32.49 23.37
C GLN A 394 -11.27 33.69 22.43
N ALA A 395 -12.35 34.38 22.05
CA ALA A 395 -12.27 35.59 21.24
C ALA A 395 -11.41 36.69 21.89
N ARG A 396 -11.58 36.90 23.21
CA ARG A 396 -10.79 37.87 23.98
C ARG A 396 -9.30 37.48 24.02
N MET A 397 -8.98 36.19 24.17
CA MET A 397 -7.59 35.71 24.18
C MET A 397 -6.93 35.89 22.82
N ILE A 398 -7.62 35.56 21.72
CA ILE A 398 -7.13 35.76 20.36
C ILE A 398 -6.83 37.24 20.11
N HIS A 399 -7.76 38.14 20.47
CA HIS A 399 -7.56 39.57 20.28
C HIS A 399 -6.39 40.12 21.09
N LYS A 400 -6.26 39.73 22.38
CA LYS A 400 -5.20 40.22 23.27
C LYS A 400 -3.80 39.73 22.88
N TYR A 401 -3.69 38.48 22.39
CA TYR A 401 -2.40 37.82 22.16
C TYR A 401 -2.03 37.67 20.67
N HIS A 402 -2.82 38.25 19.76
CA HIS A 402 -2.65 38.15 18.30
C HIS A 402 -1.21 38.37 17.80
N LYS A 403 -0.51 39.38 18.33
CA LYS A 403 0.87 39.74 17.92
C LYS A 403 1.97 39.02 18.73
N LEU A 404 1.61 38.30 19.77
CA LEU A 404 2.54 37.74 20.78
C LEU A 404 2.67 36.21 20.70
N VAL A 405 2.01 35.58 19.72
CA VAL A 405 1.94 34.13 19.55
C VAL A 405 2.31 33.76 18.10
N PRO A 406 2.98 32.61 17.87
CA PRO A 406 3.30 32.15 16.52
C PRO A 406 2.06 32.02 15.62
N HIS A 407 2.25 32.25 14.31
CA HIS A 407 1.16 32.21 13.34
C HIS A 407 0.40 30.88 13.31
N TYR A 408 1.09 29.74 13.43
CA TYR A 408 0.45 28.42 13.44
C TYR A 408 -0.52 28.23 14.61
N ASP A 409 -0.13 28.62 15.81
CA ASP A 409 -0.96 28.59 17.02
C ASP A 409 -2.18 29.52 16.90
N LEU A 410 -1.99 30.67 16.27
CA LEU A 410 -3.07 31.61 16.00
C LEU A 410 -4.09 31.03 15.00
N TYR A 411 -3.64 30.34 13.94
CA TYR A 411 -4.54 29.63 13.03
C TYR A 411 -5.36 28.57 13.75
N PHE A 412 -4.75 27.76 14.62
CA PHE A 412 -5.50 26.78 15.43
C PHE A 412 -6.49 27.44 16.37
N ALA A 413 -6.16 28.60 16.93
CA ALA A 413 -7.07 29.38 17.75
C ALA A 413 -8.29 29.89 16.97
N TYR A 414 -8.09 30.38 15.74
CA TYR A 414 -9.18 30.81 14.87
C TYR A 414 -10.08 29.65 14.44
N ILE A 415 -9.50 28.50 14.09
CA ILE A 415 -10.31 27.31 13.78
C ILE A 415 -11.08 26.86 15.02
N SER A 416 -10.45 26.87 16.20
CA SER A 416 -11.14 26.58 17.47
C SER A 416 -12.29 27.54 17.73
N GLN A 417 -12.10 28.84 17.47
CA GLN A 417 -13.15 29.85 17.57
C GLN A 417 -14.32 29.56 16.62
N PHE A 418 -14.02 29.19 15.37
CA PHE A 418 -15.04 28.80 14.40
C PHE A 418 -15.83 27.58 14.88
N VAL A 419 -15.15 26.54 15.37
CA VAL A 419 -15.78 25.33 15.93
C VAL A 419 -16.65 25.68 17.14
N PHE A 420 -16.20 26.58 18.02
CA PHE A 420 -16.97 27.03 19.18
C PHE A 420 -18.25 27.76 18.77
N ILE A 421 -18.15 28.67 17.80
CA ILE A 421 -19.31 29.39 17.25
C ILE A 421 -20.30 28.40 16.60
N PHE A 422 -19.80 27.47 15.77
CA PHE A 422 -20.63 26.44 15.14
C PHE A 422 -21.32 25.55 16.17
N SER A 423 -20.59 25.12 17.21
CA SER A 423 -21.12 24.30 18.31
C SER A 423 -22.15 25.08 19.13
N LEU A 424 -21.93 26.37 19.37
CA LEU A 424 -22.85 27.24 20.09
C LEU A 424 -24.16 27.44 19.32
N ILE A 425 -24.09 27.65 17.99
CA ILE A 425 -25.26 27.75 17.13
C ILE A 425 -26.04 26.43 17.13
N SER A 426 -25.34 25.31 16.95
CA SER A 426 -25.94 23.96 16.97
C SER A 426 -26.64 23.68 18.30
N ALA A 427 -25.97 23.97 19.42
CA ALA A 427 -26.54 23.86 20.76
C ALA A 427 -27.78 24.75 20.96
N SER A 428 -27.75 25.98 20.43
CA SER A 428 -28.87 26.93 20.54
C SER A 428 -30.10 26.52 19.74
N ILE A 429 -29.90 25.86 18.59
CA ILE A 429 -30.99 25.33 17.75
C ILE A 429 -31.68 24.12 18.41
N GLY A 430 -30.95 23.38 19.26
CA GLY A 430 -31.47 22.20 19.96
C GLY A 430 -30.59 20.95 19.84
N TYR A 431 -29.48 21.02 19.07
CA TYR A 431 -28.54 19.92 18.85
C TYR A 431 -27.38 19.96 19.87
N THR A 432 -27.69 19.94 21.17
CA THR A 432 -26.67 20.09 22.22
C THR A 432 -25.70 18.91 22.29
N MET A 433 -26.17 17.67 22.17
CA MET A 433 -25.28 16.50 22.21
C MET A 433 -24.37 16.43 20.99
N PHE A 434 -24.88 16.79 19.81
CA PHE A 434 -24.06 16.96 18.62
C PHE A 434 -22.98 18.05 18.80
N ALA A 435 -23.35 19.20 19.39
CA ALA A 435 -22.40 20.26 19.69
C ALA A 435 -21.29 19.78 20.66
N VAL A 436 -21.63 19.02 21.69
CA VAL A 436 -20.63 18.39 22.59
C VAL A 436 -19.70 17.48 21.77
N GLN A 437 -20.25 16.62 20.92
CA GLN A 437 -19.48 15.71 20.07
C GLN A 437 -18.49 16.44 19.16
N VAL A 438 -18.91 17.56 18.56
CA VAL A 438 -18.07 18.39 17.68
C VAL A 438 -16.88 18.98 18.46
N ILE A 439 -17.08 19.43 19.70
CA ILE A 439 -15.99 19.97 20.54
C ILE A 439 -14.98 18.89 20.90
N ILE A 440 -15.43 17.68 21.29
CA ILE A 440 -14.51 16.58 21.58
C ILE A 440 -13.72 16.21 20.33
N TRP A 441 -14.41 16.09 19.18
CA TRP A 441 -13.77 15.79 17.91
C TRP A 441 -12.69 16.81 17.55
N TRP A 442 -12.99 18.10 17.65
CA TRP A 442 -12.00 19.14 17.40
C TRP A 442 -10.83 19.08 18.39
N SER A 443 -11.10 18.84 19.68
CA SER A 443 -10.06 18.73 20.71
C SER A 443 -9.10 17.56 20.43
N MET A 444 -9.65 16.40 20.03
CA MET A 444 -8.87 15.22 19.65
C MET A 444 -8.09 15.44 18.34
N GLN A 445 -8.71 16.08 17.35
CA GLN A 445 -8.05 16.40 16.09
C GLN A 445 -6.89 17.37 16.30
N LEU A 446 -7.09 18.39 17.13
CA LEU A 446 -6.06 19.35 17.49
C LEU A 446 -4.88 18.67 18.20
N ALA A 447 -5.15 17.77 19.16
CA ALA A 447 -4.10 17.00 19.82
C ALA A 447 -3.30 16.16 18.82
N CYS A 448 -3.96 15.49 17.87
CA CYS A 448 -3.26 14.74 16.84
C CYS A 448 -2.41 15.64 15.93
N ILE A 449 -2.93 16.80 15.50
CA ILE A 449 -2.18 17.77 14.69
C ILE A 449 -0.96 18.30 15.46
N LEU A 450 -1.12 18.62 16.74
CA LEU A 450 -0.03 19.09 17.60
C LEU A 450 1.03 18.02 17.84
N THR A 451 0.65 16.74 17.88
CA THR A 451 1.58 15.59 17.93
C THR A 451 2.38 15.48 16.64
N ILE A 452 1.72 15.59 15.48
CA ILE A 452 2.40 15.55 14.19
C ILE A 452 3.36 16.75 14.04
N ALA A 453 2.92 17.94 14.45
CA ALA A 453 3.75 19.15 14.47
C ALA A 453 4.98 18.98 15.36
N PHE A 454 4.82 18.38 16.55
CA PHE A 454 5.91 18.06 17.46
C PHE A 454 6.99 17.19 16.78
N PHE A 455 6.59 16.10 16.10
CA PHE A 455 7.55 15.24 15.39
C PHE A 455 8.19 15.93 14.18
N LYS A 456 7.43 16.75 13.45
CA LYS A 456 7.94 17.53 12.33
C LYS A 456 9.01 18.54 12.78
N ASP A 457 8.77 19.26 13.87
CA ASP A 457 9.73 20.24 14.40
C ASP A 457 10.98 19.55 14.97
N TYR A 458 10.80 18.39 15.62
CA TYR A 458 11.93 17.56 16.02
C TYR A 458 12.80 17.13 14.83
N LEU A 459 12.18 16.74 13.71
CA LEU A 459 12.88 16.40 12.47
C LEU A 459 13.60 17.61 11.88
N ASN A 460 13.01 18.80 11.93
CA ASN A 460 13.63 20.04 11.45
C ASN A 460 14.90 20.37 12.25
N GLN A 461 14.85 20.27 13.59
CA GLN A 461 16.04 20.46 14.45
C GLN A 461 17.16 19.45 14.13
N TYR A 462 16.80 18.22 13.75
CA TYR A 462 17.77 17.22 13.29
C TYR A 462 18.44 17.63 11.97
N ARG A 463 17.67 18.20 11.02
CA ARG A 463 18.17 18.66 9.71
C ARG A 463 19.09 19.88 9.81
N GLU A 464 18.82 20.78 10.74
CA GLU A 464 19.70 21.92 11.01
C GLU A 464 21.10 21.47 11.46
N LYS A 465 21.16 20.41 12.29
CA LYS A 465 22.44 19.82 12.75
C LYS A 465 23.13 18.98 11.68
N HIS A 466 22.38 18.41 10.75
CA HIS A 466 22.88 17.53 9.70
C HIS A 466 22.40 17.97 8.31
N PRO A 467 23.10 18.90 7.64
CA PRO A 467 22.67 19.42 6.34
C PRO A 467 22.66 18.34 5.26
N ILE A 468 21.62 18.35 4.42
CA ILE A 468 21.30 17.33 3.39
C ILE A 468 22.49 17.02 2.48
N LYS A 469 23.31 18.02 2.14
CA LYS A 469 24.48 17.86 1.26
C LYS A 469 25.58 16.93 1.81
N LYS A 470 25.62 16.71 3.13
CA LYS A 470 26.64 15.87 3.81
C LYS A 470 26.14 14.47 4.17
N LEU A 471 24.87 14.15 3.87
CA LEU A 471 24.24 12.89 4.25
C LEU A 471 24.35 11.86 3.12
N SER A 472 24.42 10.57 3.47
CA SER A 472 24.37 9.49 2.49
C SER A 472 23.01 9.46 1.77
N PRO A 473 22.94 9.01 0.49
CA PRO A 473 21.68 8.97 -0.26
C PRO A 473 20.55 8.25 0.48
N ALA A 474 20.86 7.14 1.15
CA ALA A 474 19.89 6.39 1.95
C ALA A 474 19.26 7.23 3.09
N LYS A 475 20.05 8.07 3.78
CA LYS A 475 19.52 8.95 4.84
C LYS A 475 18.66 10.08 4.25
N VAL A 476 19.03 10.61 3.08
CA VAL A 476 18.21 11.61 2.37
C VAL A 476 16.87 11.01 1.96
N TRP A 477 16.86 9.79 1.44
CA TRP A 477 15.64 9.06 1.10
C TRP A 477 14.78 8.76 2.32
N LEU A 478 15.36 8.44 3.47
CA LEU A 478 14.63 8.23 4.72
C LEU A 478 13.99 9.53 5.22
N LEU A 479 14.74 10.63 5.28
CA LEU A 479 14.19 11.94 5.69
C LEU A 479 13.06 12.37 4.76
N ARG A 480 13.21 12.17 3.45
CA ARG A 480 12.17 12.44 2.46
C ARG A 480 10.95 11.53 2.63
N PHE A 481 11.15 10.25 2.97
CA PHE A 481 10.05 9.33 3.27
C PHE A 481 9.20 9.84 4.43
N VAL A 482 9.85 10.34 5.48
CA VAL A 482 9.14 10.92 6.62
C VAL A 482 8.32 12.16 6.19
N ASP A 483 8.91 13.07 5.42
CA ASP A 483 8.25 14.30 4.98
C ASP A 483 7.09 14.08 4.00
N ILE A 484 7.27 13.19 3.03
CA ILE A 484 6.33 13.01 1.91
C ILE A 484 5.30 11.92 2.22
N VAL A 485 5.67 10.89 2.98
CA VAL A 485 4.79 9.76 3.30
C VAL A 485 4.32 9.84 4.73
N LEU A 486 5.22 9.74 5.72
CA LEU A 486 4.82 9.52 7.11
C LEU A 486 4.00 10.69 7.68
N ILE A 487 4.42 11.94 7.48
CA ILE A 487 3.72 13.12 8.00
C ILE A 487 2.32 13.29 7.37
N PRO A 488 2.16 13.27 6.03
CA PRO A 488 0.83 13.42 5.43
C PRO A 488 -0.09 12.21 5.69
N THR A 489 0.45 10.99 5.71
CA THR A 489 -0.35 9.80 6.05
C THR A 489 -0.82 9.84 7.50
N ALA A 490 0.04 10.28 8.43
CA ALA A 490 -0.36 10.51 9.82
C ALA A 490 -1.47 11.56 9.94
N LEU A 491 -1.50 12.57 9.07
CA LEU A 491 -2.57 13.58 9.04
C LEU A 491 -3.91 13.02 8.52
N VAL A 492 -3.88 12.13 7.52
CA VAL A 492 -5.10 11.44 7.04
C VAL A 492 -5.63 10.49 8.12
N ILE A 493 -4.73 9.71 8.72
CA ILE A 493 -5.07 8.77 9.79
C ILE A 493 -5.59 9.53 11.03
N SER A 494 -4.99 10.68 11.36
CA SER A 494 -5.41 11.45 12.53
C SER A 494 -6.86 11.92 12.44
N PHE A 495 -7.32 12.29 11.24
CA PHE A 495 -8.72 12.68 11.03
C PHE A 495 -9.69 11.55 11.38
N ILE A 496 -9.40 10.32 10.89
CA ILE A 496 -10.22 9.13 11.18
C ILE A 496 -10.13 8.78 12.67
N LEU A 497 -8.92 8.78 13.22
CA LEU A 497 -8.65 8.45 14.62
C LEU A 497 -9.32 9.45 15.58
N ALA A 498 -9.30 10.75 15.26
CA ALA A 498 -9.91 11.79 16.09
C ALA A 498 -11.43 11.64 16.17
N ILE A 499 -12.09 11.31 15.05
CA ILE A 499 -13.54 11.02 15.07
C ILE A 499 -13.79 9.74 15.86
N TYR A 500 -13.00 8.68 15.62
CA TYR A 500 -13.13 7.41 16.34
C TYR A 500 -13.03 7.62 17.87
N TRP A 501 -11.96 8.24 18.35
CA TRP A 501 -11.77 8.53 19.78
C TRP A 501 -12.82 9.47 20.33
N ALA A 502 -13.22 10.51 19.61
CA ALA A 502 -14.28 11.39 20.07
C ALA A 502 -15.60 10.64 20.28
N THR A 503 -15.93 9.68 19.41
CA THR A 503 -17.13 8.84 19.58
C THR A 503 -16.96 7.76 20.64
N ASP A 504 -15.73 7.33 20.90
CA ASP A 504 -15.39 6.37 21.95
C ASP A 504 -15.64 6.93 23.35
N VAL A 505 -15.44 8.25 23.57
CA VAL A 505 -15.81 8.93 24.83
C VAL A 505 -17.29 8.70 25.20
N PHE A 506 -18.15 8.54 24.20
CA PHE A 506 -19.57 8.26 24.35
C PHE A 506 -19.94 6.80 24.11
N ASN A 507 -18.97 5.90 23.93
CA ASN A 507 -19.16 4.47 23.68
C ASN A 507 -19.87 4.18 22.34
N LEU A 508 -19.59 5.00 21.31
CA LEU A 508 -20.19 4.94 19.96
C LEU A 508 -19.17 4.57 18.87
N SER A 509 -17.97 4.13 19.24
CA SER A 509 -16.87 3.84 18.30
C SER A 509 -17.20 2.75 17.26
N GLY A 510 -18.00 1.75 17.65
CA GLY A 510 -18.48 0.70 16.73
C GLY A 510 -19.35 1.25 15.58
N LEU A 511 -20.24 2.20 15.87
CA LEU A 511 -21.07 2.84 14.85
C LEU A 511 -20.23 3.66 13.89
N THR A 512 -19.26 4.41 14.41
CA THR A 512 -18.32 5.21 13.61
C THR A 512 -17.53 4.36 12.62
N TRP A 513 -17.05 3.19 13.06
CA TRP A 513 -16.31 2.28 12.20
C TRP A 513 -17.16 1.67 11.08
N ASN A 514 -18.44 1.44 11.36
CA ASN A 514 -19.40 1.01 10.33
C ASN A 514 -19.69 2.14 9.35
N LEU A 515 -19.82 3.38 9.83
CA LEU A 515 -20.04 4.56 8.98
C LEU A 515 -18.85 4.86 8.06
N PHE A 516 -17.61 4.67 8.52
CA PHE A 516 -16.43 4.84 7.66
C PHE A 516 -16.30 3.79 6.55
N ARG A 517 -16.80 2.58 6.80
CA ARG A 517 -16.80 1.49 5.82
C ARG A 517 -18.06 1.48 4.96
N ALA A 518 -19.12 2.16 5.38
CA ALA A 518 -20.32 2.32 4.59
C ALA A 518 -19.99 3.07 3.29
N ASN A 519 -20.56 2.59 2.19
CA ASN A 519 -20.45 3.23 0.90
C ASN A 519 -21.41 4.44 0.87
N PHE A 520 -20.86 5.64 0.74
CA PHE A 520 -21.66 6.86 0.53
C PHE A 520 -22.22 6.93 -0.88
N ILE A 521 -21.45 6.41 -1.84
CA ILE A 521 -21.88 6.18 -3.22
C ILE A 521 -21.83 4.66 -3.41
N ASP A 522 -22.99 4.04 -3.56
CA ASP A 522 -23.12 2.62 -3.87
C ASP A 522 -23.85 2.47 -5.20
N SER A 523 -23.09 2.45 -6.28
CA SER A 523 -23.61 2.27 -7.63
C SER A 523 -22.95 1.05 -8.27
N ASP A 524 -23.63 0.43 -9.23
CA ASP A 524 -23.08 -0.72 -9.97
C ASP A 524 -21.75 -0.42 -10.67
N LYS A 525 -21.47 0.87 -10.92
CA LYS A 525 -20.26 1.33 -11.60
C LYS A 525 -19.11 1.61 -10.64
N ILE A 526 -19.40 2.22 -9.49
CA ILE A 526 -18.42 2.77 -8.54
C ILE A 526 -18.96 2.69 -7.10
N GLN A 527 -18.13 2.21 -6.18
CA GLN A 527 -18.39 2.23 -4.74
C GLN A 527 -17.36 3.08 -4.00
N ILE A 528 -17.81 4.13 -3.30
CA ILE A 528 -16.93 5.04 -2.55
C ILE A 528 -17.34 5.09 -1.08
N SER A 529 -16.39 4.76 -0.21
CA SER A 529 -16.47 4.93 1.24
C SER A 529 -15.40 5.91 1.74
N VAL A 530 -15.57 6.50 2.93
CA VAL A 530 -14.55 7.35 3.57
C VAL A 530 -13.25 6.57 3.76
N TYR A 531 -13.34 5.28 4.11
CA TYR A 531 -12.19 4.39 4.18
C TYR A 531 -11.45 4.30 2.84
N SER A 532 -12.16 4.08 1.73
CA SER A 532 -11.53 3.97 0.41
C SER A 532 -10.81 5.26 -0.01
N ILE A 533 -11.40 6.43 0.26
CA ILE A 533 -10.79 7.74 -0.03
C ILE A 533 -9.49 7.91 0.78
N ALA A 534 -9.52 7.57 2.07
CA ALA A 534 -8.34 7.68 2.92
C ALA A 534 -7.20 6.77 2.45
N VAL A 535 -7.50 5.52 2.08
CA VAL A 535 -6.50 4.58 1.56
C VAL A 535 -5.91 5.06 0.23
N VAL A 536 -6.75 5.51 -0.71
CA VAL A 536 -6.29 6.07 -2.00
C VAL A 536 -5.39 7.29 -1.80
N THR A 537 -5.75 8.18 -0.87
CA THR A 537 -4.94 9.35 -0.51
C THR A 537 -3.59 8.95 0.09
N ILE A 538 -3.57 7.95 0.98
CA ILE A 538 -2.34 7.40 1.57
C ILE A 538 -1.45 6.79 0.48
N LEU A 539 -2.03 6.00 -0.44
CA LEU A 539 -1.31 5.44 -1.57
C LEU A 539 -0.70 6.52 -2.46
N TRP A 540 -1.41 7.63 -2.70
CA TRP A 540 -0.87 8.74 -3.48
C TRP A 540 0.45 9.27 -2.91
N PHE A 541 0.55 9.45 -1.59
CA PHE A 541 1.79 9.87 -0.94
C PHE A 541 2.93 8.85 -1.12
N ILE A 542 2.62 7.55 -0.99
CA ILE A 542 3.58 6.45 -1.18
C ILE A 542 4.10 6.44 -2.62
N PHE A 543 3.20 6.50 -3.61
CA PHE A 543 3.56 6.49 -5.02
C PHE A 543 4.31 7.76 -5.45
N ASN A 544 3.97 8.92 -4.89
CA ASN A 544 4.73 10.15 -5.10
C ASN A 544 6.17 10.02 -4.57
N TYR A 545 6.35 9.44 -3.38
CA TYR A 545 7.68 9.15 -2.84
C TYR A 545 8.46 8.16 -3.69
N LEU A 546 7.81 7.08 -4.16
CA LEU A 546 8.43 6.10 -5.06
C LEU A 546 8.91 6.79 -6.35
N ASN A 547 8.08 7.61 -6.99
CA ASN A 547 8.43 8.37 -8.19
C ASN A 547 9.68 9.26 -7.96
N LEU A 548 9.75 9.99 -6.86
CA LEU A 548 10.89 10.85 -6.55
C LEU A 548 12.16 10.05 -6.22
N THR A 549 12.03 8.92 -5.54
CA THR A 549 13.17 8.07 -5.16
C THR A 549 13.74 7.32 -6.35
N ILE A 550 12.87 6.79 -7.22
CA ILE A 550 13.26 6.13 -8.47
C ILE A 550 14.02 7.11 -9.38
N ARG A 551 13.58 8.37 -9.48
CA ARG A 551 14.31 9.42 -10.22
C ARG A 551 15.73 9.60 -9.75
N ASP A 552 15.92 9.75 -8.44
CA ASP A 552 17.25 9.96 -7.87
C ASP A 552 18.11 8.71 -8.01
N ALA A 553 17.53 7.51 -7.83
CA ALA A 553 18.23 6.24 -8.00
C ALA A 553 18.73 6.04 -9.44
N ILE A 554 17.91 6.33 -10.45
CA ILE A 554 18.29 6.24 -11.87
C ILE A 554 19.43 7.22 -12.19
N LYS A 555 19.32 8.48 -11.74
CA LYS A 555 20.35 9.49 -11.96
C LYS A 555 21.69 9.06 -11.34
N LEU A 556 21.67 8.57 -10.10
CA LEU A 556 22.87 8.08 -9.41
C LEU A 556 23.48 6.85 -10.10
N TYR A 557 22.64 5.92 -10.57
CA TYR A 557 23.11 4.73 -11.29
C TYR A 557 23.77 5.10 -12.63
N LEU A 558 23.14 5.96 -13.42
CA LEU A 558 23.66 6.36 -14.74
C LEU A 558 24.90 7.24 -14.63
N GLN A 559 24.94 8.18 -13.67
CA GLN A 559 26.14 9.00 -13.43
C GLN A 559 27.36 8.14 -13.06
N ARG A 560 27.15 7.00 -12.40
CA ARG A 560 28.25 6.09 -12.01
C ARG A 560 28.77 5.25 -13.18
N ASN A 561 27.90 4.90 -14.13
CA ASN A 561 28.25 3.99 -15.22
C ASN A 561 28.63 4.70 -16.53
N ASP A 562 27.95 5.80 -16.88
CA ASP A 562 28.09 6.46 -18.19
C ASP A 562 27.81 7.98 -18.09
N PRO A 563 28.74 8.78 -17.53
CA PRO A 563 28.50 10.20 -17.24
C PRO A 563 28.27 11.07 -18.49
N SER A 564 28.81 10.69 -19.65
CA SER A 564 28.68 11.45 -20.91
C SER A 564 27.28 11.39 -21.54
N THR A 565 26.51 10.32 -21.28
CA THR A 565 25.15 10.13 -21.82
C THR A 565 24.08 10.05 -20.72
N ALA A 566 24.49 10.25 -19.46
CA ALA A 566 23.64 10.07 -18.28
C ALA A 566 22.37 10.91 -18.33
N GLU A 567 22.43 12.19 -18.70
CA GLU A 567 21.27 13.08 -18.66
C GLU A 567 20.19 12.71 -19.68
N ALA A 568 20.60 12.42 -20.92
CA ALA A 568 19.69 12.02 -22.00
C ALA A 568 19.02 10.66 -21.68
N ARG A 569 19.81 9.66 -21.26
CA ARG A 569 19.29 8.33 -20.89
C ARG A 569 18.43 8.40 -19.62
N ALA A 570 18.82 9.17 -18.62
CA ALA A 570 18.07 9.30 -17.37
C ALA A 570 16.68 9.88 -17.62
N THR A 571 16.57 10.89 -18.47
CA THR A 571 15.28 11.52 -18.80
C THR A 571 14.31 10.52 -19.42
N MET A 572 14.78 9.69 -20.37
CA MET A 572 13.97 8.63 -20.97
C MET A 572 13.49 7.61 -19.93
N TYR A 573 14.40 7.04 -19.13
CA TYR A 573 14.05 6.04 -18.12
C TYR A 573 13.10 6.59 -17.05
N ILE A 574 13.32 7.83 -16.61
CA ILE A 574 12.48 8.51 -15.63
C ILE A 574 11.05 8.66 -16.15
N ASN A 575 10.87 9.08 -17.40
CA ASN A 575 9.53 9.28 -17.96
C ASN A 575 8.77 7.96 -18.11
N VAL A 576 9.42 6.90 -18.59
CA VAL A 576 8.82 5.56 -18.71
C VAL A 576 8.41 5.02 -17.34
N LEU A 577 9.32 5.10 -16.36
CA LEU A 577 9.02 4.63 -15.00
C LEU A 577 7.97 5.49 -14.30
N GLN A 578 7.90 6.79 -14.58
CA GLN A 578 6.85 7.66 -14.07
C GLN A 578 5.46 7.20 -14.56
N VAL A 579 5.33 6.84 -15.84
CA VAL A 579 4.08 6.31 -16.41
C VAL A 579 3.70 5.00 -15.72
N ILE A 580 4.67 4.10 -15.46
CA ILE A 580 4.43 2.83 -14.77
C ILE A 580 3.99 3.07 -13.31
N VAL A 581 4.66 3.97 -12.58
CA VAL A 581 4.37 4.27 -11.18
C VAL A 581 2.99 4.92 -11.03
N TRP A 582 2.66 5.94 -11.82
CA TRP A 582 1.33 6.56 -11.75
C TRP A 582 0.23 5.70 -12.35
N GLY A 583 0.53 4.92 -13.39
CA GLY A 583 -0.40 3.94 -13.96
C GLY A 583 -0.77 2.85 -12.97
N SER A 584 0.20 2.30 -12.22
CA SER A 584 -0.08 1.32 -11.16
C SER A 584 -0.86 1.93 -9.99
N TRP A 585 -0.55 3.16 -9.57
CA TRP A 585 -1.37 3.87 -8.58
C TRP A 585 -2.83 4.01 -9.03
N LEU A 586 -3.05 4.39 -10.30
CA LEU A 586 -4.38 4.55 -10.88
C LEU A 586 -5.14 3.21 -10.90
N LEU A 587 -4.51 2.12 -11.34
CA LEU A 587 -5.14 0.80 -11.36
C LEU A 587 -5.52 0.30 -9.96
N ILE A 588 -4.63 0.49 -8.97
CA ILE A 588 -4.90 0.12 -7.57
C ILE A 588 -6.05 0.97 -7.02
N THR A 589 -6.08 2.27 -7.34
CA THR A 589 -7.15 3.20 -6.93
C THR A 589 -8.51 2.77 -7.46
N LEU A 590 -8.59 2.38 -8.73
CA LEU A 590 -9.82 1.85 -9.34
C LEU A 590 -10.29 0.55 -8.66
N GLY A 591 -9.35 -0.27 -8.19
CA GLY A 591 -9.67 -1.46 -7.37
C GLY A 591 -10.29 -1.11 -6.02
N PHE A 592 -9.74 -0.12 -5.29
CA PHE A 592 -10.31 0.32 -4.00
C PHE A 592 -11.68 0.98 -4.13
N PHE A 593 -11.94 1.68 -5.23
CA PHE A 593 -13.27 2.22 -5.57
C PHE A 593 -14.21 1.18 -6.20
N LYS A 594 -13.78 -0.09 -6.27
CA LYS A 594 -14.52 -1.21 -6.85
C LYS A 594 -15.20 -0.85 -8.16
N VAL A 595 -14.44 -0.22 -9.06
CA VAL A 595 -14.95 0.14 -10.38
C VAL A 595 -15.33 -1.12 -11.13
N SER A 596 -16.50 -1.12 -11.78
CA SER A 596 -17.01 -2.30 -12.48
C SER A 596 -15.96 -2.91 -13.41
N SER A 597 -15.75 -4.23 -13.29
CA SER A 597 -14.75 -4.95 -14.09
C SER A 597 -15.05 -4.84 -15.59
N THR A 598 -16.32 -4.78 -15.98
CA THR A 598 -16.74 -4.58 -17.37
C THR A 598 -16.22 -3.25 -17.95
N TRP A 599 -16.36 -2.15 -17.22
CA TRP A 599 -15.85 -0.85 -17.67
C TRP A 599 -14.33 -0.84 -17.78
N LEU A 600 -13.64 -1.44 -16.79
CA LEU A 600 -12.18 -1.57 -16.83
C LEU A 600 -11.72 -2.35 -18.06
N VAL A 601 -12.38 -3.46 -18.39
CA VAL A 601 -12.08 -4.26 -19.59
C VAL A 601 -12.30 -3.45 -20.87
N VAL A 602 -13.37 -2.66 -20.96
CA VAL A 602 -13.64 -1.83 -22.14
C VAL A 602 -12.58 -0.75 -22.32
N VAL A 603 -12.27 0.01 -21.26
CA VAL A 603 -11.28 1.10 -21.32
C VAL A 603 -9.87 0.55 -21.57
N THR A 604 -9.48 -0.52 -20.88
CA THR A 604 -8.17 -1.16 -21.10
C THR A 604 -8.07 -1.79 -22.47
N GLY A 605 -9.16 -2.39 -22.99
CA GLY A 605 -9.23 -2.90 -24.36
C GLY A 605 -9.05 -1.79 -25.40
N GLY A 606 -9.74 -0.67 -25.23
CA GLY A 606 -9.59 0.51 -26.09
C GLY A 606 -8.18 1.11 -26.06
N LEU A 607 -7.63 1.33 -24.86
CA LEU A 607 -6.26 1.83 -24.67
C LEU A 607 -5.22 0.88 -25.26
N SER A 608 -5.33 -0.42 -25.00
CA SER A 608 -4.42 -1.44 -25.55
C SER A 608 -4.45 -1.46 -27.07
N THR A 609 -5.64 -1.33 -27.66
CA THR A 609 -5.79 -1.27 -29.12
C THR A 609 -5.15 0.00 -29.69
N GLY A 610 -5.38 1.16 -29.07
CA GLY A 610 -4.77 2.44 -29.47
C GLY A 610 -3.25 2.43 -29.37
N ILE A 611 -2.69 1.90 -28.28
CA ILE A 611 -1.24 1.73 -28.09
C ILE A 611 -0.69 0.75 -29.14
N GLY A 612 -1.38 -0.36 -29.40
CA GLY A 612 -0.99 -1.33 -30.43
C GLY A 612 -0.89 -0.71 -31.82
N PHE A 613 -1.88 0.12 -32.20
CA PHE A 613 -1.83 0.86 -33.47
C PHE A 613 -0.69 1.88 -33.52
N ALA A 614 -0.46 2.63 -32.44
CA ALA A 614 0.64 3.60 -32.37
C ALA A 614 2.03 2.95 -32.42
N MET A 615 2.16 1.72 -31.90
CA MET A 615 3.41 0.96 -31.89
C MET A 615 3.63 0.10 -33.14
N LYS A 616 2.66 0.03 -34.06
CA LYS A 616 2.69 -0.86 -35.23
C LYS A 616 4.00 -0.73 -36.02
N ASP A 617 4.35 0.48 -36.44
CA ASP A 617 5.52 0.71 -37.30
C ASP A 617 6.84 0.43 -36.56
N ILE A 618 6.87 0.63 -35.24
CA ILE A 618 8.05 0.34 -34.40
C ILE A 618 8.26 -1.18 -34.32
N LEU A 619 7.20 -1.94 -34.04
CA LEU A 619 7.26 -3.41 -33.97
C LEU A 619 7.63 -4.01 -35.33
N GLU A 620 7.11 -3.45 -36.41
CA GLU A 620 7.45 -3.84 -37.77
C GLU A 620 8.95 -3.64 -38.06
N ASN A 621 9.52 -2.49 -37.70
CA ASN A 621 10.96 -2.24 -37.83
C ASN A 621 11.81 -3.20 -37.00
N ILE A 622 11.39 -3.54 -35.77
CA ILE A 622 12.09 -4.50 -34.91
C ILE A 622 12.07 -5.90 -35.53
N TYR A 623 10.92 -6.34 -36.01
CA TYR A 623 10.78 -7.64 -36.66
C TYR A 623 11.69 -7.77 -37.88
N TYR A 624 11.70 -6.75 -38.76
CA TYR A 624 12.61 -6.75 -39.91
C TYR A 624 14.07 -6.63 -39.50
N GLY A 625 14.40 -5.89 -38.45
CA GLY A 625 15.76 -5.84 -37.90
C GLY A 625 16.27 -7.21 -37.48
N ILE A 626 15.47 -7.96 -36.72
CA ILE A 626 15.78 -9.35 -36.34
C ILE A 626 15.91 -10.23 -37.59
N SER A 627 15.02 -10.09 -38.57
CA SER A 627 15.10 -10.86 -39.82
C SER A 627 16.34 -10.55 -40.64
N LEU A 628 16.83 -9.31 -40.63
CA LEU A 628 18.07 -8.91 -41.32
C LEU A 628 19.28 -9.50 -40.61
N MET A 629 19.35 -9.36 -39.27
CA MET A 629 20.39 -9.94 -38.42
C MET A 629 20.46 -11.47 -38.51
N ALA A 630 19.33 -12.14 -38.76
CA ALA A 630 19.25 -13.59 -38.93
C ALA A 630 19.95 -14.13 -40.20
N GLY A 631 20.56 -13.27 -41.02
CA GLY A 631 21.48 -13.68 -42.09
C GLY A 631 21.07 -13.31 -43.51
N ARG A 632 20.05 -12.45 -43.69
CA ARG A 632 19.70 -11.93 -45.02
C ARG A 632 20.73 -10.94 -45.57
N ILE A 633 21.34 -10.16 -44.68
CA ILE A 633 22.41 -9.21 -44.94
C ILE A 633 23.44 -9.37 -43.80
N LYS A 634 24.72 -9.33 -44.13
CA LYS A 634 25.81 -9.36 -43.14
C LYS A 634 26.46 -7.99 -43.02
N ILE A 635 26.96 -7.70 -41.82
CA ILE A 635 27.84 -6.55 -41.62
C ILE A 635 29.05 -6.73 -42.54
N GLY A 636 29.33 -5.72 -43.36
CA GLY A 636 30.35 -5.75 -44.40
C GLY A 636 29.85 -6.05 -45.81
N ASP A 637 28.59 -6.47 -45.99
CA ASP A 637 28.00 -6.63 -47.32
C ASP A 637 27.93 -5.29 -48.06
N TYR A 638 28.14 -5.33 -49.38
CA TYR A 638 27.90 -4.19 -50.26
C TYR A 638 26.51 -4.31 -50.87
N ILE A 639 25.68 -3.30 -50.65
CA ILE A 639 24.29 -3.30 -51.12
C ILE A 639 23.95 -2.01 -51.86
N ILE A 640 22.98 -2.12 -52.77
CA ILE A 640 22.32 -0.97 -53.40
C ILE A 640 20.89 -0.92 -52.91
N CYS A 641 20.52 0.19 -52.28
CA CYS A 641 19.16 0.47 -51.86
C CYS A 641 18.80 1.91 -52.23
N ASP A 642 17.64 2.10 -52.86
CA ASP A 642 17.13 3.43 -53.24
C ASP A 642 18.11 4.26 -54.09
N GLY A 643 18.88 3.59 -54.96
CA GLY A 643 19.91 4.21 -55.80
C GLY A 643 21.23 4.51 -55.10
N ILE A 644 21.31 4.31 -53.78
CA ILE A 644 22.51 4.54 -52.98
C ILE A 644 23.29 3.22 -52.86
N ARG A 645 24.58 3.27 -53.21
CA ARG A 645 25.52 2.16 -53.11
C ARG A 645 26.44 2.38 -51.91
N GLY A 646 26.57 1.36 -51.07
CA GLY A 646 27.45 1.45 -49.91
C GLY A 646 27.64 0.13 -49.16
N LYS A 647 28.51 0.18 -48.16
CA LYS A 647 28.85 -0.95 -47.30
C LYS A 647 28.01 -0.93 -46.02
N VAL A 648 27.44 -2.06 -45.65
CA VAL A 648 26.68 -2.17 -44.39
C VAL A 648 27.65 -2.13 -43.20
N SER A 649 27.54 -1.10 -42.36
CA SER A 649 28.42 -0.87 -41.22
C SER A 649 27.87 -1.44 -39.92
N SER A 650 26.57 -1.30 -39.69
CA SER A 650 25.88 -1.90 -38.54
C SER A 650 24.41 -2.17 -38.84
N ILE A 651 23.86 -3.19 -38.17
CA ILE A 651 22.43 -3.52 -38.20
C ILE A 651 21.94 -3.39 -36.76
N ASN A 652 21.05 -2.43 -36.51
CA ASN A 652 20.40 -2.20 -35.22
C ASN A 652 18.95 -2.75 -35.27
N TYR A 653 18.28 -2.77 -34.11
CA TYR A 653 16.90 -3.25 -34.03
C TYR A 653 15.93 -2.44 -34.89
N THR A 654 16.13 -1.14 -35.07
CA THR A 654 15.22 -0.26 -35.82
C THR A 654 15.78 0.24 -37.15
N SER A 655 17.10 0.22 -37.33
CA SER A 655 17.75 0.75 -38.53
C SER A 655 18.97 -0.06 -38.96
N THR A 656 19.27 -0.01 -40.25
CA THR A 656 20.51 -0.52 -40.85
C THR A 656 21.32 0.66 -41.35
N VAL A 657 22.59 0.71 -40.96
CA VAL A 657 23.50 1.80 -41.29
C VAL A 657 24.40 1.38 -42.45
N ILE A 658 24.46 2.23 -43.47
CA ILE A 658 25.23 2.03 -44.69
C ILE A 658 26.21 3.19 -44.83
N ASP A 659 27.49 2.87 -45.02
CA ASP A 659 28.51 3.84 -45.37
C ASP A 659 28.55 3.95 -46.91
N ALA A 660 28.15 5.11 -47.42
CA ALA A 660 28.09 5.39 -48.85
C ALA A 660 29.47 5.76 -49.42
N LEU A 661 29.61 5.64 -50.74
CA LEU A 661 30.87 5.92 -51.44
C LEU A 661 31.30 7.40 -51.39
N ASP A 662 30.36 8.31 -51.12
CA ASP A 662 30.62 9.75 -50.94
C ASP A 662 31.14 10.11 -49.53
N GLY A 663 31.32 9.11 -48.65
CA GLY A 663 31.79 9.27 -47.28
C GLY A 663 30.68 9.57 -46.27
N SER A 664 29.42 9.63 -46.69
CA SER A 664 28.28 9.79 -45.77
C SER A 664 27.85 8.47 -45.14
N THR A 665 27.38 8.53 -43.89
CA THR A 665 26.78 7.39 -43.19
C THR A 665 25.26 7.58 -43.15
N ILE A 666 24.53 6.66 -43.77
CA ILE A 666 23.09 6.76 -43.98
C ILE A 666 22.39 5.65 -43.18
N ALA A 667 21.44 6.03 -42.34
CA ALA A 667 20.63 5.10 -41.56
C ALA A 667 19.27 4.88 -42.22
N PHE A 668 19.05 3.68 -42.76
CA PHE A 668 17.75 3.26 -43.29
C PHE A 668 16.93 2.59 -42.19
N GLN A 669 15.62 2.87 -42.13
CA GLN A 669 14.72 2.09 -41.29
C GLN A 669 14.66 0.65 -41.83
N ASN A 670 14.66 -0.35 -40.94
CA ASN A 670 14.68 -1.76 -41.36
C ASN A 670 13.47 -2.14 -42.22
N SER A 671 12.30 -1.57 -41.91
CA SER A 671 11.08 -1.72 -42.73
C SER A 671 11.24 -1.17 -44.13
N GLN A 672 11.90 -0.02 -44.30
CA GLN A 672 12.13 0.57 -45.62
C GLN A 672 13.09 -0.29 -46.45
N LEU A 673 14.16 -0.81 -45.82
CA LEU A 673 15.12 -1.70 -46.47
C LEU A 673 14.49 -3.04 -46.89
N PHE A 674 13.52 -3.53 -46.12
CA PHE A 674 12.85 -4.81 -46.39
C PHE A 674 11.70 -4.66 -47.39
N THR A 675 10.96 -3.55 -47.34
CA THR A 675 9.83 -3.28 -48.22
C THR A 675 10.30 -2.84 -49.61
N LYS A 676 11.37 -2.06 -49.69
CA LYS A 676 12.02 -1.72 -50.96
C LYS A 676 12.94 -2.87 -51.36
N ASN A 677 12.95 -3.23 -52.64
CA ASN A 677 13.91 -4.19 -53.17
C ASN A 677 15.34 -3.63 -53.01
N TYR A 678 16.23 -4.40 -52.38
CA TYR A 678 17.66 -4.10 -52.33
C TYR A 678 18.45 -5.13 -53.14
N LYS A 679 19.58 -4.70 -53.71
CA LYS A 679 20.52 -5.60 -54.40
C LYS A 679 21.71 -5.88 -53.48
N ASN A 680 21.92 -7.14 -53.10
CA ASN A 680 23.14 -7.54 -52.40
C ASN A 680 24.19 -7.96 -53.43
N MET A 681 25.28 -7.19 -53.49
CA MET A 681 26.31 -7.35 -54.52
C MET A 681 27.41 -8.33 -54.08
N THR A 682 27.63 -8.50 -52.77
CA THR A 682 28.65 -9.42 -52.23
C THR A 682 28.20 -10.87 -52.21
N LYS A 683 26.89 -11.14 -52.21
CA LYS A 683 26.35 -12.51 -52.12
C LYS A 683 26.62 -13.39 -53.36
N ASN A 684 26.93 -12.78 -54.51
CA ASN A 684 27.25 -13.47 -55.77
C ASN A 684 28.78 -13.50 -56.01
N ASP A 685 29.52 -14.11 -55.07
CA ASP A 685 30.99 -14.19 -55.06
C ASP A 685 31.75 -12.85 -55.10
N GLY A 686 31.07 -11.72 -54.86
CA GLY A 686 31.68 -10.38 -54.86
C GLY A 686 32.04 -9.83 -56.23
N TYR A 687 31.50 -10.39 -57.33
CA TYR A 687 31.72 -9.90 -58.69
C TYR A 687 30.44 -9.40 -59.33
N GLU A 688 30.54 -8.28 -60.05
CA GLU A 688 29.47 -7.72 -60.88
C GLU A 688 29.92 -7.52 -62.33
N VAL A 689 28.97 -7.37 -63.25
CA VAL A 689 29.28 -7.12 -64.66
C VAL A 689 29.46 -5.63 -64.90
N GLY A 690 30.68 -5.21 -65.23
CA GLY A 690 30.98 -3.92 -65.85
C GLY A 690 30.65 -3.97 -67.34
N ALA A 691 29.89 -2.99 -67.82
CA ALA A 691 29.57 -2.83 -69.24
C ALA A 691 30.23 -1.57 -69.77
N ILE A 692 31.25 -1.74 -70.61
CA ILE A 692 32.06 -0.67 -71.20
C ILE A 692 31.74 -0.60 -72.70
N GLN A 693 31.66 0.59 -73.25
CA GLN A 693 31.35 0.83 -74.67
C GLN A 693 32.47 1.61 -75.33
N VAL A 694 32.88 1.18 -76.51
CA VAL A 694 34.02 1.75 -77.24
C VAL A 694 33.69 1.79 -78.73
N GLY A 695 33.84 2.96 -79.35
CA GLY A 695 33.64 3.15 -80.79
C GLY A 695 34.93 2.95 -81.58
N VAL A 696 34.87 2.22 -82.69
CA VAL A 696 35.97 2.07 -83.65
C VAL A 696 35.52 2.49 -85.06
N ALA A 697 36.44 2.94 -85.91
CA ALA A 697 36.11 3.48 -87.23
C ALA A 697 35.43 2.44 -88.14
N TYR A 698 34.52 2.90 -89.01
CA TYR A 698 33.92 2.06 -90.04
C TYR A 698 34.99 1.51 -91.00
N GLY A 699 34.85 0.23 -91.38
CA GLY A 699 35.86 -0.47 -92.18
C GLY A 699 36.90 -1.25 -91.36
N THR A 700 36.95 -1.05 -90.04
CA THR A 700 37.83 -1.82 -89.13
C THR A 700 37.42 -3.30 -89.05
N ASN A 701 38.40 -4.21 -89.01
CA ASN A 701 38.14 -5.64 -88.84
C ASN A 701 37.69 -5.97 -87.40
N VAL A 702 36.37 -5.96 -87.17
CA VAL A 702 35.75 -6.18 -85.86
C VAL A 702 36.15 -7.52 -85.21
N LYS A 703 36.45 -8.57 -85.98
CA LYS A 703 36.88 -9.86 -85.42
C LYS A 703 38.25 -9.76 -84.78
N GLU A 704 39.15 -9.04 -85.42
CA GLU A 704 40.52 -8.83 -84.94
C GLU A 704 40.55 -7.94 -83.70
N VAL A 705 39.83 -6.81 -83.74
CA VAL A 705 39.69 -5.93 -82.57
C VAL A 705 39.11 -6.67 -81.36
N ARG A 706 38.18 -7.60 -81.59
CA ARG A 706 37.56 -8.39 -80.51
C ARG A 706 38.58 -9.22 -79.73
N GLU A 707 39.38 -10.02 -80.44
CA GLU A 707 40.38 -10.89 -79.81
C GLU A 707 41.47 -10.06 -79.14
N LEU A 708 41.88 -8.98 -79.81
CA LEU A 708 42.91 -8.07 -79.33
C LEU A 708 42.52 -7.38 -78.01
N LEU A 709 41.29 -6.85 -77.93
CA LEU A 709 40.77 -6.28 -76.68
C LEU A 709 40.57 -7.33 -75.59
N LYS A 710 40.14 -8.55 -75.97
CA LYS A 710 39.97 -9.65 -75.02
C LYS A 710 41.31 -10.02 -74.36
N ASP A 711 42.37 -10.16 -75.16
CA ASP A 711 43.71 -10.50 -74.69
C ASP A 711 44.34 -9.38 -73.86
N ALA A 712 44.14 -8.11 -74.24
CA ALA A 712 44.64 -6.96 -73.50
C ALA A 712 44.00 -6.87 -72.11
N ILE A 713 42.67 -7.00 -72.03
CA ILE A 713 41.93 -6.94 -70.76
C ILE A 713 42.27 -8.14 -69.86
N ALA A 714 42.42 -9.34 -70.44
CA ALA A 714 42.79 -10.54 -69.69
C ALA A 714 44.15 -10.39 -68.97
N LYS A 715 45.11 -9.67 -69.56
CA LYS A 715 46.45 -9.44 -68.99
C LYS A 715 46.46 -8.55 -67.76
N LEU A 716 45.40 -7.77 -67.51
CA LEU A 716 45.33 -6.85 -66.37
C LEU A 716 45.18 -7.57 -65.02
N GLY A 717 44.70 -8.82 -65.01
CA GLY A 717 44.53 -9.62 -63.77
C GLY A 717 43.45 -9.12 -62.79
N ILE A 718 42.67 -8.10 -63.17
CA ILE A 718 41.61 -7.48 -62.34
C ILE A 718 40.21 -8.07 -62.59
N THR A 719 40.05 -8.87 -63.65
CA THR A 719 38.80 -9.56 -63.99
C THR A 719 38.71 -10.94 -63.33
N ASN A 720 37.49 -11.45 -63.14
CA ASN A 720 37.29 -12.81 -62.63
C ASN A 720 37.82 -13.87 -63.62
N GLU A 721 38.87 -14.60 -63.23
CA GLU A 721 39.51 -15.64 -64.06
C GLU A 721 38.57 -16.78 -64.47
N LYS A 722 37.49 -17.02 -63.72
CA LYS A 722 36.52 -18.11 -63.99
C LYS A 722 35.43 -17.71 -64.97
N LYS A 723 35.32 -16.43 -65.36
CA LYS A 723 34.24 -15.91 -66.20
C LYS A 723 34.79 -15.22 -67.45
N ASP A 724 34.21 -15.55 -68.60
CA ASP A 724 34.65 -15.03 -69.88
C ASP A 724 34.48 -13.51 -70.00
N ILE A 725 35.49 -12.87 -70.61
CA ILE A 725 35.43 -11.51 -71.14
C ILE A 725 34.69 -11.56 -72.48
N ILE A 726 33.56 -10.85 -72.58
CA ILE A 726 32.70 -10.88 -73.76
C ILE A 726 32.79 -9.53 -74.48
N VAL A 727 33.31 -9.53 -75.71
CA VAL A 727 33.36 -8.36 -76.58
C VAL A 727 32.47 -8.59 -77.80
N ARG A 728 31.45 -7.75 -77.99
CA ARG A 728 30.44 -7.88 -79.07
C ARG A 728 30.22 -6.56 -79.77
N LEU A 729 29.85 -6.61 -81.05
CA LEU A 729 29.33 -5.44 -81.75
C LEU A 729 27.93 -5.14 -81.20
N GLN A 730 27.72 -3.92 -80.71
CA GLN A 730 26.46 -3.47 -80.12
C GLN A 730 25.58 -2.76 -81.14
N SER A 731 26.14 -1.77 -81.82
CA SER A 731 25.41 -0.90 -82.76
C SER A 731 26.33 -0.33 -83.83
N PHE A 732 25.71 0.12 -84.92
CA PHE A 732 26.31 0.94 -85.94
C PHE A 732 25.84 2.38 -85.68
N ASP A 733 26.72 3.22 -85.12
CA ASP A 733 26.39 4.60 -84.72
C ASP A 733 26.89 5.60 -85.77
N ASP A 734 26.47 6.87 -85.70
CA ASP A 734 26.65 7.89 -86.77
C ASP A 734 28.08 8.05 -87.30
N SER A 735 29.10 7.76 -86.50
CA SER A 735 30.52 7.95 -86.88
C SER A 735 31.42 6.77 -86.52
N CYS A 736 30.89 5.72 -85.88
CA CYS A 736 31.67 4.59 -85.42
C CYS A 736 30.85 3.29 -85.34
N ILE A 737 31.56 2.16 -85.30
CA ILE A 737 31.02 0.87 -84.90
C ILE A 737 31.23 0.73 -83.39
N THR A 738 30.16 0.63 -82.61
CA THR A 738 30.25 0.54 -81.15
C THR A 738 30.37 -0.91 -80.70
N LEU A 739 31.43 -1.19 -79.95
CA LEU A 739 31.70 -2.46 -79.30
C LEU A 739 31.28 -2.38 -77.82
N LYS A 740 30.54 -3.40 -77.36
CA LYS A 740 30.21 -3.60 -75.96
C LYS A 740 31.10 -4.67 -75.36
N ILE A 741 31.76 -4.29 -74.27
CA ILE A 741 32.69 -5.10 -73.51
C ILE A 741 32.03 -5.40 -72.17
N LEU A 742 31.79 -6.67 -71.89
CA LEU A 742 31.23 -7.16 -70.62
C LEU A 742 32.33 -7.89 -69.86
N VAL A 743 32.66 -7.38 -68.67
CA VAL A 743 33.73 -7.89 -67.79
C VAL A 743 33.20 -8.09 -66.39
N TRP A 744 33.58 -9.19 -65.73
CA TRP A 744 33.24 -9.42 -64.32
C TRP A 744 34.31 -8.81 -63.42
N LEU A 745 33.95 -7.77 -62.68
CA LEU A 745 34.84 -6.96 -61.83
C LEU A 745 34.47 -7.11 -60.36
N ASN A 746 35.43 -6.89 -59.47
CA ASN A 746 35.18 -6.93 -58.03
C ASN A 746 34.31 -5.73 -57.62
N VAL A 747 33.24 -6.00 -56.86
CA VAL A 747 32.26 -4.99 -56.42
C VAL A 747 32.90 -3.85 -55.62
N LEU A 748 34.01 -4.11 -54.92
CA LEU A 748 34.67 -3.12 -54.08
C LEU A 748 35.52 -2.12 -54.89
N THR A 749 36.09 -2.57 -56.00
CA THR A 749 37.05 -1.80 -56.81
C THR A 749 36.51 -1.41 -58.18
N GLN A 750 35.27 -1.79 -58.52
CA GLN A 750 34.65 -1.63 -59.84
C GLN A 750 34.93 -0.28 -60.50
N GLY A 751 34.75 0.85 -59.79
CA GLY A 751 34.97 2.18 -60.37
C GLY A 751 36.41 2.40 -60.82
N ASN A 752 37.38 1.94 -60.02
CA ASN A 752 38.80 1.99 -60.36
C ASN A 752 39.13 0.99 -61.48
N ASP A 753 38.60 -0.24 -61.39
CA ASP A 753 38.86 -1.29 -62.37
C ASP A 753 38.34 -0.91 -63.77
N ILE A 754 37.18 -0.26 -63.85
CA ILE A 754 36.63 0.26 -65.12
C ILE A 754 37.57 1.31 -65.72
N ALA A 755 38.09 2.24 -64.90
CA ALA A 755 39.00 3.28 -65.39
C ALA A 755 40.29 2.66 -65.96
N VAL A 756 40.88 1.70 -65.25
CA VAL A 756 42.08 0.96 -65.71
C VAL A 756 41.80 0.20 -67.01
N ILE A 757 40.62 -0.41 -67.15
CA ILE A 757 40.23 -1.10 -68.39
C ILE A 757 40.06 -0.12 -69.55
N MET A 758 39.46 1.06 -69.30
CA MET A 758 39.31 2.09 -70.33
C MET A 758 40.66 2.62 -70.83
N GLU A 759 41.61 2.86 -69.92
CA GLU A 759 42.99 3.23 -70.28
C GLU A 759 43.66 2.12 -71.10
N CYS A 760 43.55 0.87 -70.64
CA CYS A 760 44.09 -0.29 -71.35
C CYS A 760 43.50 -0.41 -72.77
N ILE A 761 42.20 -0.25 -72.93
CA ILE A 761 41.54 -0.28 -74.24
C ILE A 761 42.09 0.83 -75.14
N TYR A 762 42.19 2.05 -74.63
CA TYR A 762 42.68 3.20 -75.39
C TYR A 762 44.11 2.96 -75.91
N ASP A 763 45.03 2.56 -75.02
CA ASP A 763 46.42 2.27 -75.39
C ASP A 763 46.51 1.11 -76.38
N THR A 764 45.69 0.08 -76.19
CA THR A 764 45.64 -1.12 -77.02
C THR A 764 45.17 -0.82 -78.43
N LEU A 765 44.13 0.01 -78.61
CA LEU A 765 43.64 0.41 -79.94
C LEU A 765 44.68 1.27 -80.67
N ASN A 766 45.29 2.24 -79.97
CA ASN A 766 46.31 3.11 -80.54
C ASN A 766 47.57 2.36 -80.97
N ASN A 767 48.07 1.43 -80.14
CA ASN A 767 49.27 0.64 -80.44
C ASN A 767 49.12 -0.28 -81.65
N ASN A 768 47.88 -0.61 -82.04
CA ASN A 768 47.58 -1.48 -83.18
C ASN A 768 47.01 -0.71 -84.38
N GLY A 769 47.09 0.62 -84.37
CA GLY A 769 46.64 1.47 -85.48
C GLY A 769 45.14 1.43 -85.74
N ILE A 770 44.33 1.07 -84.73
CA ILE A 770 42.87 1.06 -84.83
C ILE A 770 42.36 2.46 -84.50
N GLU A 771 41.76 3.12 -85.48
CA GLU A 771 41.25 4.48 -85.32
C GLU A 771 40.01 4.51 -84.42
N ILE A 772 40.07 5.37 -83.39
CA ILE A 772 38.91 5.81 -82.61
C ILE A 772 38.40 7.10 -83.29
N PRO A 773 37.31 7.03 -84.06
CA PRO A 773 36.93 8.12 -84.96
C PRO A 773 36.39 9.31 -84.18
N PHE A 774 36.81 10.50 -84.59
CA PHE A 774 36.06 11.72 -84.27
C PHE A 774 34.71 11.72 -85.01
N PRO A 775 33.74 12.57 -84.60
CA PRO A 775 32.49 12.72 -85.32
C PRO A 775 32.72 13.01 -86.82
N GLN A 776 32.25 12.12 -87.68
CA GLN A 776 32.41 12.17 -89.13
C GLN A 776 31.29 12.99 -89.77
N ARG A 777 31.61 13.75 -90.81
CA ARG A 777 30.63 14.52 -91.59
C ARG A 777 30.94 14.42 -93.07
N GLU A 778 29.94 14.02 -93.85
CA GLU A 778 29.99 14.13 -95.30
C GLU A 778 29.48 15.53 -95.71
N ILE A 779 30.32 16.33 -96.35
CA ILE A 779 29.98 17.69 -96.80
C ILE A 779 29.88 17.70 -98.32
N THR A 780 28.66 17.75 -98.85
CA THR A 780 28.44 17.94 -100.29
C THR A 780 28.39 19.44 -100.61
N ILE A 781 29.45 19.97 -101.23
CA ILE A 781 29.51 21.36 -101.69
C ILE A 781 28.79 21.46 -103.05
N LYS A 782 27.60 22.06 -103.09
CA LYS A 782 26.87 22.32 -104.34
C LYS A 782 27.31 23.67 -104.92
N HIS A 783 27.93 23.68 -106.10
CA HIS A 783 28.17 24.92 -106.85
C HIS A 783 26.91 25.30 -107.64
N GLN A 784 26.39 26.49 -107.37
CA GLN A 784 25.22 27.06 -108.05
C GLN A 784 25.72 27.81 -109.28
N GLN A 785 25.41 27.33 -110.49
CA GLN A 785 25.66 28.08 -111.72
C GLN A 785 24.72 29.28 -111.77
N GLU A 786 25.26 30.49 -111.78
CA GLU A 786 24.51 31.73 -112.04
C GLU A 786 24.02 31.72 -113.50
N ILE A 787 22.72 31.98 -113.69
CA ILE A 787 22.07 32.13 -115.01
C ILE A 787 22.23 33.56 -115.48
#